data_AF-A0A8I2K0N9-F1
#
_entry.id   AF-A0A8I2K0N9-F1
#
_cell.length_a   1.000
_cell.length_b   1.000
_cell.length_c   1.000
_cell.angle_alpha   90.00
_cell.angle_beta   90.00
_cell.angle_gamma   90.00
#
_symmetry.space_group_name_H-M   'P 1'
#
loop_
_entity.id
_entity.type
_entity.pdbx_description
1 polymer ?
#
loop_
_entity_poly.entity_id
_entity_poly.type
_entity_poly.pdbx_seq_one_letter_code
_entity_poly.pdbx_strand_id
1 'polypeptide(L)'
;MSRLDSFGYWLAERIKDMLSAKNCKPVFIIWCDPNLEWLKLLREASKSHDFELWADPEEHELILRDRFYKSKSTMSVIWLPIKKEEITWFKVFELQANNIWEKSLLEALRDYGVNITREFEKDLIPLLPTHALEWFNEPMNVWKELTPGTSKRNLVDDDRILDVLAGEPGEFERLKKQELFQIFKRRATEDYGLPDPTDMDEKNWRIAAAASLLSTEAAVRNPQNPPGEGDYIIPGGLQQENAVKLLDRWQHHVRFIPSFEKIVQEADRTLGLSYWAKNLESPPHSFSSRAVEETLFKQTVTQLDSIHEVDLLAGELQYMHQTFLKRSSGFWEEMAENKIGWRFLVRLSEAASFIIENAGIEKNWKTVSDAVSWYCEQGWLLDQAGEELFLEMPELPESLNRIRARLRRSYQRKIDQIGRTFSDLLSKNPGEIFSQPSAGEVLANELKQGKTPTAILILDAFRLQLGHRLADYINKGEPEKRAHILTAVAPVPSITSLGMAFALPMEKDKLNVSYLPEEKIFNVYGEGFKGNLTCANERRKWLSKYFKIKEFMSIADVLDSDRLKSISPAKSTIVVEGGEFDIEGHEGKLQLTGTEDHLRRYTTAIHRLRNAGYNRILIVTDHGYFHWQPESDEVEEEKPEGDLYYRSRRAYVGHDLKHSSALHLSIPRSDLETMTPRSINAFKTYGGLGYFHGGASLQEIIIPVIKINYPAKSIKTPVVLKPVEYISSEIPIVQVEAGVPTGQRTLFPDNTQLSRRIIIKVKEPDTGKLVFRHKDAVVIEAGGEPTPIRLEIIEPRPSIPYGTSLVVEVIDADDEELLEREKIILKVDIDEW
;
A
#
# COMPACT_ATOMS: atom_id res chain seq x y z
N MET A 1 -27.85 -25.25 -10.43
CA MET A 1 -28.10 -26.67 -10.09
C MET A 1 -29.52 -26.79 -9.57
N SER A 2 -30.26 -27.84 -9.93
CA SER A 2 -31.72 -27.87 -9.77
C SER A 2 -32.14 -27.99 -8.30
N ARG A 3 -33.01 -27.08 -7.82
CA ARG A 3 -33.74 -27.17 -6.53
C ARG A 3 -34.53 -28.49 -6.32
N LEU A 4 -34.60 -29.34 -7.35
CA LEU A 4 -35.40 -30.57 -7.39
C LEU A 4 -34.75 -31.76 -6.66
N ASP A 5 -33.55 -31.60 -6.07
CA ASP A 5 -32.80 -32.69 -5.41
C ASP A 5 -32.35 -32.34 -3.98
N SER A 6 -33.04 -31.42 -3.29
CA SER A 6 -32.74 -31.06 -1.88
C SER A 6 -33.67 -31.76 -0.88
N PHE A 7 -33.23 -31.84 0.38
CA PHE A 7 -34.03 -32.44 1.46
C PHE A 7 -35.33 -31.68 1.70
N GLY A 8 -35.30 -30.34 1.63
CA GLY A 8 -36.47 -29.50 1.77
C GLY A 8 -37.50 -29.69 0.66
N TYR A 9 -37.05 -29.88 -0.59
CA TYR A 9 -37.94 -30.21 -1.70
C TYR A 9 -38.55 -31.60 -1.54
N TRP A 10 -37.75 -32.60 -1.16
CA TRP A 10 -38.23 -33.95 -0.85
C TRP A 10 -39.29 -33.94 0.27
N LEU A 11 -39.03 -33.20 1.35
CA LEU A 11 -39.94 -33.09 2.49
C LEU A 11 -41.27 -32.45 2.07
N ALA A 12 -41.21 -31.40 1.26
CA ALA A 12 -42.40 -30.71 0.78
C ALA A 12 -43.23 -31.54 -0.20
N GLU A 13 -42.60 -32.26 -1.14
CA GLU A 13 -43.30 -33.20 -2.03
C GLU A 13 -43.93 -34.34 -1.22
N ARG A 14 -43.26 -34.85 -0.17
CA ARG A 14 -43.88 -35.83 0.73
C ARG A 14 -45.10 -35.29 1.46
N ILE A 15 -45.04 -34.05 1.96
CA ILE A 15 -46.19 -33.39 2.60
C ILE A 15 -47.35 -33.23 1.61
N LYS A 16 -47.05 -32.80 0.38
CA LYS A 16 -48.04 -32.63 -0.69
C LYS A 16 -48.68 -33.95 -1.13
N ASP A 17 -47.89 -35.01 -1.29
CA ASP A 17 -48.38 -36.36 -1.55
C ASP A 17 -49.34 -36.82 -0.45
N MET A 18 -48.94 -36.63 0.80
CA MET A 18 -49.77 -37.01 1.96
C MET A 18 -51.08 -36.20 2.02
N LEU A 19 -51.07 -34.92 1.67
CA LEU A 19 -52.28 -34.09 1.61
C LEU A 19 -53.17 -34.46 0.41
N SER A 20 -52.63 -34.95 -0.69
CA SER A 20 -53.39 -35.31 -1.91
C SER A 20 -53.99 -36.73 -1.90
N ALA A 21 -53.57 -37.59 -0.97
CA ALA A 21 -53.89 -39.03 -0.96
C ALA A 21 -55.36 -39.42 -0.63
N LYS A 22 -56.22 -38.49 -0.18
CA LYS A 22 -57.65 -38.77 0.13
C LYS A 22 -58.58 -37.62 -0.28
N ASN A 23 -59.71 -37.95 -0.90
CA ASN A 23 -60.82 -37.02 -1.19
C ASN A 23 -61.70 -36.71 0.05
N CYS A 24 -61.08 -36.49 1.22
CA CYS A 24 -61.79 -36.14 2.45
C CYS A 24 -61.60 -34.65 2.74
N LYS A 25 -62.68 -33.94 3.09
CA LYS A 25 -62.62 -32.59 3.66
C LYS A 25 -62.90 -32.67 5.16
N PRO A 26 -62.05 -32.14 6.06
CA PRO A 26 -60.86 -31.34 5.78
C PRO A 26 -59.60 -32.14 5.39
N VAL A 27 -58.67 -31.49 4.66
CA VAL A 27 -57.40 -32.09 4.17
C VAL A 27 -56.26 -31.71 5.12
N PHE A 28 -55.79 -32.64 5.94
CA PHE A 28 -54.74 -32.34 6.92
C PHE A 28 -53.90 -33.56 7.31
N ILE A 29 -52.70 -33.29 7.82
CA ILE A 29 -51.77 -34.30 8.36
C ILE A 29 -51.55 -33.98 9.84
N ILE A 30 -51.48 -35.03 10.67
CA ILE A 30 -50.98 -34.91 12.04
C ILE A 30 -49.49 -35.28 12.03
N TRP A 31 -48.64 -34.41 12.54
CA TRP A 31 -47.20 -34.61 12.63
C TRP A 31 -46.78 -34.75 14.09
N CYS A 32 -46.44 -35.97 14.51
CA CYS A 32 -46.02 -36.29 15.87
C CYS A 32 -44.50 -36.09 15.99
N ASP A 33 -44.06 -35.22 16.88
CA ASP A 33 -42.66 -34.81 17.04
C ASP A 33 -42.24 -34.82 18.52
N PRO A 34 -42.18 -36.00 19.17
CA PRO A 34 -41.89 -36.11 20.61
C PRO A 34 -40.48 -35.63 20.99
N ASN A 35 -39.56 -35.57 20.03
CA ASN A 35 -38.16 -35.16 20.25
C ASN A 35 -37.88 -33.73 19.75
N LEU A 36 -38.88 -32.99 19.25
CA LEU A 36 -38.75 -31.64 18.70
C LEU A 36 -37.75 -31.53 17.53
N GLU A 37 -37.59 -32.60 16.75
CA GLU A 37 -36.65 -32.69 15.63
C GLU A 37 -37.18 -31.95 14.38
N TRP A 38 -38.49 -31.77 14.26
CA TRP A 38 -39.16 -31.35 13.03
C TRP A 38 -39.65 -29.91 13.02
N LEU A 39 -39.93 -29.31 14.18
CA LEU A 39 -40.59 -28.00 14.27
C LEU A 39 -39.94 -26.91 13.39
N LYS A 40 -38.61 -26.75 13.46
CA LYS A 40 -37.88 -25.74 12.68
C LYS A 40 -37.91 -26.06 11.19
N LEU A 41 -37.75 -27.33 10.81
CA LEU A 41 -37.78 -27.79 9.41
C LEU A 41 -39.15 -27.58 8.77
N LEU A 42 -40.23 -27.88 9.50
CA LEU A 42 -41.60 -27.67 9.04
C LEU A 42 -41.91 -26.18 8.84
N ARG A 43 -41.44 -25.31 9.74
CA ARG A 43 -41.58 -23.85 9.58
C ARG A 43 -40.85 -23.34 8.34
N GLU A 44 -39.70 -23.92 8.01
CA GLU A 44 -38.96 -23.57 6.80
C GLU A 44 -39.64 -24.12 5.54
N ALA A 45 -40.14 -25.36 5.58
CA ALA A 45 -40.90 -25.98 4.51
C ALA A 45 -42.19 -25.18 4.19
N SER A 46 -42.90 -24.68 5.20
CA SER A 46 -44.15 -23.93 5.02
C SER A 46 -43.95 -22.53 4.43
N LYS A 47 -42.74 -21.96 4.47
CA LYS A 47 -42.46 -20.66 3.81
C LYS A 47 -42.39 -20.77 2.29
N SER A 48 -42.03 -21.96 1.80
CA SER A 48 -41.66 -22.19 0.39
C SER A 48 -42.71 -22.99 -0.38
N HIS A 49 -43.75 -23.51 0.29
CA HIS A 49 -44.75 -24.42 -0.29
C HIS A 49 -46.17 -24.11 0.22
N ASP A 50 -47.17 -24.44 -0.60
CA ASP A 50 -48.59 -24.11 -0.39
C ASP A 50 -49.29 -25.02 0.66
N PHE A 51 -48.84 -24.97 1.92
CA PHE A 51 -49.59 -25.56 3.05
C PHE A 51 -49.51 -24.70 4.31
N GLU A 52 -50.55 -24.77 5.12
CA GLU A 52 -50.64 -24.04 6.39
C GLU A 52 -50.07 -24.87 7.54
N LEU A 53 -49.14 -24.33 8.33
CA LEU A 53 -48.53 -25.03 9.46
C LEU A 53 -49.13 -24.56 10.79
N TRP A 54 -49.68 -25.50 11.56
CA TRP A 54 -50.24 -25.29 12.89
C TRP A 54 -49.27 -25.88 13.91
N ALA A 55 -48.34 -25.06 14.39
CA ALA A 55 -47.19 -25.50 15.20
C ALA A 55 -46.79 -24.47 16.27
N ASP A 56 -47.76 -24.10 17.12
CA ASP A 56 -47.51 -23.29 18.32
C ASP A 56 -47.07 -24.22 19.47
N PRO A 57 -45.82 -24.13 19.95
CA PRO A 57 -45.29 -25.03 20.98
C PRO A 57 -45.95 -24.89 22.35
N GLU A 58 -46.57 -23.73 22.63
CA GLU A 58 -47.22 -23.46 23.92
C GLU A 58 -48.74 -23.74 23.89
N GLU A 59 -49.29 -24.09 22.72
CA GLU A 59 -50.72 -24.31 22.53
C GLU A 59 -51.14 -25.71 23.03
N HIS A 60 -52.00 -25.73 24.05
CA HIS A 60 -52.56 -26.98 24.57
C HIS A 60 -53.52 -27.63 23.54
N GLU A 61 -53.51 -28.96 23.42
CA GLU A 61 -54.31 -29.72 22.44
C GLU A 61 -55.81 -29.36 22.42
N LEU A 62 -56.38 -29.04 23.58
CA LEU A 62 -57.80 -28.64 23.70
C LEU A 62 -58.10 -27.31 22.98
N ILE A 63 -57.17 -26.35 23.04
CA ILE A 63 -57.28 -25.05 22.36
C ILE A 63 -57.12 -25.27 20.86
N LEU A 64 -56.11 -26.06 20.47
CA LEU A 64 -55.88 -26.47 19.10
C LEU A 64 -57.11 -27.15 18.48
N ARG A 65 -57.78 -28.02 19.25
CA ARG A 65 -59.02 -28.70 18.84
C ARG A 65 -60.16 -27.71 18.58
N ASP A 66 -60.40 -26.77 19.49
CA ASP A 66 -61.44 -25.74 19.32
C ASP A 66 -61.16 -24.85 18.11
N ARG A 67 -59.90 -24.44 17.92
CA ARG A 67 -59.45 -23.68 16.74
C ARG A 67 -59.67 -24.46 15.45
N PHE A 68 -59.28 -25.74 15.42
CA PHE A 68 -59.41 -26.59 14.24
C PHE A 68 -60.88 -26.78 13.87
N TYR A 69 -61.75 -27.02 14.85
CA TYR A 69 -63.20 -27.17 14.64
C TYR A 69 -63.86 -25.90 14.05
N LYS A 70 -63.36 -24.71 14.42
CA LYS A 70 -63.89 -23.41 13.95
C LYS A 70 -63.31 -22.96 12.60
N SER A 71 -62.21 -23.56 12.15
CA SER A 71 -61.52 -23.17 10.93
C SER A 71 -62.29 -23.57 9.66
N LYS A 72 -62.15 -22.77 8.59
CA LYS A 72 -62.63 -23.15 7.25
C LYS A 72 -61.51 -23.93 6.56
N SER A 73 -61.82 -25.16 6.14
CA SER A 73 -60.85 -26.14 5.65
C SER A 73 -59.86 -25.61 4.61
N THR A 74 -58.58 -25.57 5.00
CA THR A 74 -57.37 -25.36 4.17
C THR A 74 -56.49 -26.61 4.23
N MET A 75 -55.48 -26.71 3.36
CA MET A 75 -54.48 -27.79 3.40
C MET A 75 -53.51 -27.52 4.55
N SER A 76 -53.58 -28.30 5.63
CA SER A 76 -52.86 -27.98 6.87
C SER A 76 -52.00 -29.13 7.41
N VAL A 77 -50.86 -28.80 8.00
CA VAL A 77 -50.03 -29.71 8.81
C VAL A 77 -50.18 -29.31 10.27
N ILE A 78 -50.64 -30.26 11.09
CA ILE A 78 -50.87 -30.07 12.53
C ILE A 78 -49.74 -30.74 13.28
N TRP A 79 -48.86 -29.94 13.87
CA TRP A 79 -47.70 -30.43 14.59
C TRP A 79 -48.02 -30.60 16.08
N LEU A 80 -47.65 -31.74 16.65
CA LEU A 80 -47.87 -32.10 18.05
C LEU A 80 -46.55 -32.59 18.68
N PRO A 81 -46.08 -32.02 19.81
CA PRO A 81 -44.81 -32.39 20.45
C PRO A 81 -44.91 -33.67 21.30
N ILE A 82 -45.67 -34.66 20.83
CA ILE A 82 -46.02 -35.88 21.58
C ILE A 82 -46.08 -37.08 20.63
N LYS A 83 -46.08 -38.29 21.19
CA LYS A 83 -46.30 -39.51 20.40
C LYS A 83 -47.77 -39.65 20.01
N LYS A 84 -48.04 -40.44 18.98
CA LYS A 84 -49.42 -40.68 18.51
C LYS A 84 -50.32 -41.31 19.56
N GLU A 85 -49.79 -42.20 20.39
CA GLU A 85 -50.52 -42.85 21.49
C GLU A 85 -50.88 -41.86 22.60
N GLU A 86 -50.12 -40.76 22.69
CA GLU A 86 -50.26 -39.72 23.72
C GLU A 86 -51.21 -38.61 23.28
N ILE A 87 -51.68 -38.60 22.03
CA ILE A 87 -52.68 -37.64 21.56
C ILE A 87 -53.96 -37.83 22.39
N THR A 88 -54.41 -36.77 23.07
CA THR A 88 -55.55 -36.80 23.98
C THR A 88 -56.76 -36.08 23.42
N TRP A 89 -56.78 -34.76 23.50
CA TRP A 89 -57.94 -33.93 23.15
C TRP A 89 -58.12 -33.84 21.63
N PHE A 90 -57.02 -33.89 20.87
CA PHE A 90 -57.05 -33.85 19.41
C PHE A 90 -57.34 -35.23 18.77
N LYS A 91 -57.35 -36.30 19.57
CA LYS A 91 -57.53 -37.70 19.13
C LYS A 91 -58.80 -37.92 18.31
N VAL A 92 -59.84 -37.14 18.59
CA VAL A 92 -61.13 -37.18 17.87
C VAL A 92 -60.99 -36.95 16.36
N PHE A 93 -59.93 -36.28 15.90
CA PHE A 93 -59.65 -36.01 14.49
C PHE A 93 -58.65 -37.00 13.86
N GLU A 94 -58.06 -37.91 14.64
CA GLU A 94 -57.02 -38.83 14.19
C GLU A 94 -57.47 -39.68 12.97
N LEU A 95 -58.68 -40.24 13.02
CA LEU A 95 -59.22 -41.06 11.93
C LEU A 95 -59.58 -40.24 10.67
N GLN A 96 -59.72 -38.92 10.82
CA GLN A 96 -60.03 -38.00 9.73
C GLN A 96 -58.76 -37.51 9.03
N ALA A 97 -57.59 -37.64 9.66
CA ALA A 97 -56.32 -37.22 9.09
C ALA A 97 -56.01 -37.98 7.79
N ASN A 98 -55.47 -37.27 6.82
CA ASN A 98 -54.99 -37.85 5.57
C ASN A 98 -53.82 -38.79 5.85
N ASN A 99 -52.92 -38.36 6.75
CA ASN A 99 -51.79 -39.12 7.23
C ASN A 99 -51.44 -38.75 8.68
N ILE A 100 -50.74 -39.63 9.38
CA ILE A 100 -50.14 -39.38 10.68
C ILE A 100 -48.64 -39.70 10.55
N TRP A 101 -47.81 -38.67 10.64
CA TRP A 101 -46.36 -38.80 10.56
C TRP A 101 -45.79 -39.11 11.94
N GLU A 102 -45.08 -40.23 12.06
CA GLU A 102 -44.46 -40.72 13.29
C GLU A 102 -42.94 -40.94 13.13
N LYS A 103 -42.41 -40.73 11.92
CA LYS A 103 -41.00 -41.02 11.61
C LYS A 103 -40.08 -39.99 12.24
N SER A 104 -38.99 -40.47 12.84
CA SER A 104 -37.88 -39.62 13.29
C SER A 104 -37.18 -38.94 12.11
N LEU A 105 -36.43 -37.89 12.39
CA LEU A 105 -35.63 -37.21 11.36
C LEU A 105 -34.59 -38.15 10.74
N LEU A 106 -33.99 -39.03 11.54
CA LEU A 106 -33.05 -40.05 11.05
C LEU A 106 -33.69 -40.99 10.02
N GLU A 107 -34.91 -41.47 10.28
CA GLU A 107 -35.63 -42.35 9.36
C GLU A 107 -36.01 -41.62 8.07
N ALA A 108 -36.43 -40.37 8.18
CA ALA A 108 -36.77 -39.55 7.02
C ALA A 108 -35.55 -39.22 6.15
N LEU A 109 -34.40 -38.93 6.76
CA LEU A 109 -33.13 -38.74 6.03
C LEU A 109 -32.71 -40.01 5.29
N ARG A 110 -32.95 -41.19 5.87
CA ARG A 110 -32.73 -42.49 5.19
C ARG A 110 -33.66 -42.66 4.00
N ASP A 111 -34.93 -42.32 4.15
CA ASP A 111 -35.90 -42.36 3.06
C ASP A 111 -35.60 -41.35 1.94
N TYR A 112 -34.97 -40.22 2.29
CA TYR A 112 -34.45 -39.25 1.33
C TYR A 112 -33.25 -39.84 0.57
N GLY A 113 -32.38 -40.60 1.25
CA GLY A 113 -31.25 -41.31 0.64
C GLY A 113 -29.91 -41.14 1.37
N VAL A 114 -29.91 -40.52 2.56
CA VAL A 114 -28.71 -40.29 3.37
C VAL A 114 -28.30 -41.57 4.09
N ASN A 115 -27.05 -42.00 3.90
CA ASN A 115 -26.53 -43.22 4.49
C ASN A 115 -25.83 -42.95 5.84
N ILE A 116 -26.56 -43.10 6.95
CA ILE A 116 -26.01 -43.01 8.31
C ILE A 116 -25.87 -44.43 8.88
N THR A 117 -24.62 -44.87 9.09
CA THR A 117 -24.30 -46.18 9.68
C THR A 117 -24.65 -46.22 11.18
N ARG A 118 -25.01 -47.41 11.70
CA ARG A 118 -25.44 -47.59 13.11
C ARG A 118 -24.39 -47.15 14.13
N GLU A 119 -23.12 -47.25 13.78
CA GLU A 119 -21.98 -46.79 14.60
C GLU A 119 -21.98 -45.28 14.84
N PHE A 120 -22.50 -44.48 13.91
CA PHE A 120 -22.51 -43.02 13.98
C PHE A 120 -23.83 -42.43 14.51
N GLU A 121 -24.89 -43.23 14.63
CA GLU A 121 -26.22 -42.77 15.05
C GLU A 121 -26.18 -42.06 16.41
N LYS A 122 -25.51 -42.64 17.40
CA LYS A 122 -25.46 -42.08 18.76
C LYS A 122 -24.89 -40.67 18.80
N ASP A 123 -23.90 -40.39 17.96
CA ASP A 123 -23.21 -39.10 17.92
C ASP A 123 -23.88 -38.10 16.96
N LEU A 124 -24.55 -38.58 15.91
CA LEU A 124 -25.20 -37.74 14.91
C LEU A 124 -26.62 -37.34 15.29
N ILE A 125 -27.41 -38.21 15.93
CA ILE A 125 -28.82 -37.94 16.25
C ILE A 125 -29.05 -36.56 16.90
N PRO A 126 -28.27 -36.14 17.92
CA PRO A 126 -28.44 -34.82 18.53
C PRO A 126 -28.12 -33.66 17.58
N LEU A 127 -27.31 -33.89 16.55
CA LEU A 127 -26.84 -32.90 15.58
C LEU A 127 -27.71 -32.82 14.32
N LEU A 128 -28.52 -33.86 14.06
CA LEU A 128 -29.33 -33.98 12.84
C LEU A 128 -30.31 -32.82 12.66
N PRO A 129 -31.05 -32.34 13.68
CA PRO A 129 -31.98 -31.22 13.49
C PRO A 129 -31.30 -29.94 13.01
N THR A 130 -30.14 -29.62 13.57
CA THR A 130 -29.35 -28.44 13.18
C THR A 130 -28.76 -28.61 11.79
N HIS A 131 -28.17 -29.77 11.49
CA HIS A 131 -27.66 -30.08 10.15
C HIS A 131 -28.72 -30.06 9.07
N ALA A 132 -29.87 -30.66 9.34
CA ALA A 132 -30.96 -30.70 8.37
C ALA A 132 -31.56 -29.34 8.11
N LEU A 133 -31.44 -28.40 9.05
CA LEU A 133 -31.86 -27.03 8.87
C LEU A 133 -30.84 -26.24 8.03
N GLU A 134 -29.54 -26.40 8.28
CA GLU A 134 -28.50 -25.75 7.48
C GLU A 134 -28.46 -26.28 6.04
N TRP A 135 -28.54 -27.60 5.88
CA TRP A 135 -28.49 -28.27 4.56
C TRP A 135 -29.88 -28.47 3.95
N PHE A 136 -30.88 -27.76 4.46
CA PHE A 136 -32.28 -27.93 4.06
C PHE A 136 -32.46 -27.79 2.55
N ASN A 137 -31.73 -26.84 1.94
CA ASN A 137 -31.80 -26.57 0.51
C ASN A 137 -30.58 -27.07 -0.29
N GLU A 138 -29.63 -27.73 0.38
CA GLU A 138 -28.45 -28.29 -0.27
C GLU A 138 -28.77 -29.58 -1.05
N PRO A 139 -28.08 -29.86 -2.16
CA PRO A 139 -28.30 -31.06 -2.94
C PRO A 139 -27.81 -32.33 -2.23
N MET A 140 -28.37 -33.48 -2.60
CA MET A 140 -28.09 -34.80 -2.00
C MET A 140 -26.60 -35.18 -1.94
N ASN A 141 -25.75 -34.66 -2.84
CA ASN A 141 -24.31 -34.93 -2.83
C ASN A 141 -23.62 -34.43 -1.55
N VAL A 142 -24.04 -33.30 -0.98
CA VAL A 142 -23.49 -32.74 0.27
C VAL A 142 -23.75 -33.70 1.45
N TRP A 143 -24.87 -34.40 1.42
CA TRP A 143 -25.28 -35.35 2.46
C TRP A 143 -24.50 -36.67 2.44
N LYS A 144 -23.82 -37.01 1.33
CA LYS A 144 -23.08 -38.30 1.19
C LYS A 144 -21.83 -38.39 2.05
N GLU A 145 -21.33 -37.25 2.54
CA GLU A 145 -20.12 -37.17 3.37
C GLU A 145 -20.44 -36.99 4.86
N LEU A 146 -21.70 -37.17 5.28
CA LEU A 146 -22.13 -36.99 6.67
C LEU A 146 -21.56 -38.08 7.59
N THR A 147 -20.57 -37.70 8.40
CA THR A 147 -19.96 -38.48 9.50
C THR A 147 -19.95 -37.61 10.76
N PRO A 148 -19.81 -38.16 11.98
CA PRO A 148 -19.72 -37.32 13.19
C PRO A 148 -18.59 -36.28 13.14
N GLY A 149 -17.48 -36.59 12.45
CA GLY A 149 -16.35 -35.67 12.28
C GLY A 149 -16.63 -34.56 11.27
N THR A 150 -17.14 -34.90 10.08
CA THR A 150 -17.51 -33.89 9.06
C THR A 150 -18.70 -33.05 9.51
N SER A 151 -19.68 -33.65 10.18
CA SER A 151 -20.81 -32.97 10.82
C SER A 151 -20.32 -31.85 11.76
N LYS A 152 -19.49 -32.19 12.74
CA LYS A 152 -18.96 -31.22 13.72
C LYS A 152 -18.12 -30.13 13.06
N ARG A 153 -17.31 -30.47 12.05
CA ARG A 153 -16.53 -29.50 11.27
C ARG A 153 -17.37 -28.58 10.40
N ASN A 154 -18.50 -29.06 9.88
CA ASN A 154 -19.38 -28.25 9.04
C ASN A 154 -20.24 -27.28 9.87
N LEU A 155 -20.60 -27.63 11.11
CA LEU A 155 -21.38 -26.76 12.02
C LEU A 155 -20.52 -25.69 12.71
N VAL A 156 -19.30 -26.05 13.10
CA VAL A 156 -18.31 -25.14 13.64
C VAL A 156 -17.05 -25.39 12.86
N ASP A 157 -16.87 -24.68 11.75
CA ASP A 157 -15.68 -24.76 10.91
C ASP A 157 -14.53 -23.89 11.48
N ASP A 158 -13.41 -23.87 10.78
CA ASP A 158 -12.22 -23.12 11.20
C ASP A 158 -12.49 -21.60 11.20
N ASP A 159 -13.38 -21.14 10.32
CA ASP A 159 -13.83 -19.75 10.21
C ASP A 159 -14.69 -19.39 11.42
N ARG A 160 -15.56 -20.29 11.86
CA ARG A 160 -16.39 -20.13 13.06
C ARG A 160 -15.54 -20.10 14.33
N ILE A 161 -14.46 -20.90 14.40
CA ILE A 161 -13.50 -20.82 15.51
C ILE A 161 -12.85 -19.43 15.52
N LEU A 162 -12.42 -18.94 14.37
CA LEU A 162 -11.81 -17.62 14.23
C LEU A 162 -12.80 -16.48 14.52
N ASP A 163 -14.07 -16.59 14.09
CA ASP A 163 -15.15 -15.65 14.43
C ASP A 163 -15.35 -15.56 15.96
N VAL A 164 -15.30 -16.69 16.67
CA VAL A 164 -15.46 -16.69 18.13
C VAL A 164 -14.25 -16.08 18.84
N LEU A 165 -13.04 -16.29 18.28
CA LEU A 165 -11.80 -15.73 18.79
C LEU A 165 -11.70 -14.21 18.54
N ALA A 166 -12.10 -13.76 17.36
CA ALA A 166 -11.73 -12.46 16.82
C ALA A 166 -12.90 -11.60 16.32
N GLY A 167 -14.11 -12.15 16.21
CA GLY A 167 -15.30 -11.45 15.74
C GLY A 167 -15.97 -10.60 16.80
N GLU A 168 -17.21 -10.20 16.54
CA GLU A 168 -17.99 -9.36 17.47
C GLU A 168 -18.28 -10.09 18.79
N PRO A 169 -18.40 -9.38 19.92
CA PRO A 169 -18.82 -10.01 21.18
C PRO A 169 -20.18 -10.69 21.08
N GLY A 170 -20.39 -11.73 21.90
CA GLY A 170 -21.65 -12.44 22.02
C GLY A 170 -21.72 -13.74 21.22
N GLU A 171 -20.60 -14.20 20.66
CA GLU A 171 -20.54 -15.49 19.96
C GLU A 171 -20.80 -16.67 20.91
N PHE A 172 -20.41 -16.60 22.18
CA PHE A 172 -20.70 -17.67 23.14
C PHE A 172 -22.22 -17.83 23.32
N GLU A 173 -22.95 -16.73 23.46
CA GLU A 173 -24.40 -16.75 23.59
C GLU A 173 -25.09 -17.19 22.30
N ARG A 174 -24.55 -16.81 21.13
CA ARG A 174 -25.04 -17.31 19.83
C ARG A 174 -24.86 -18.82 19.71
N LEU A 175 -23.68 -19.34 20.04
CA LEU A 175 -23.39 -20.78 20.01
C LEU A 175 -24.25 -21.56 21.02
N LYS A 176 -24.52 -21.02 22.21
CA LYS A 176 -25.43 -21.63 23.19
C LYS A 176 -26.87 -21.70 22.66
N LYS A 177 -27.38 -20.61 22.06
CA LYS A 177 -28.71 -20.57 21.44
C LYS A 177 -28.85 -21.54 20.26
N GLN A 178 -27.76 -21.82 19.57
CA GLN A 178 -27.70 -22.75 18.45
C GLN A 178 -27.42 -24.20 18.89
N GLU A 179 -27.24 -24.46 20.19
CA GLU A 179 -26.83 -25.76 20.75
C GLU A 179 -25.46 -26.26 20.22
N LEU A 180 -24.64 -25.35 19.68
CA LEU A 180 -23.32 -25.64 19.10
C LEU A 180 -22.15 -25.45 20.09
N PHE A 181 -22.40 -24.88 21.27
CA PHE A 181 -21.35 -24.54 22.23
C PHE A 181 -20.48 -25.74 22.65
N GLN A 182 -21.06 -26.93 22.81
CA GLN A 182 -20.30 -28.14 23.15
C GLN A 182 -19.40 -28.63 22.00
N ILE A 183 -19.82 -28.42 20.76
CA ILE A 183 -19.02 -28.74 19.57
C ILE A 183 -17.85 -27.76 19.47
N PHE A 184 -18.13 -26.47 19.63
CA PHE A 184 -17.12 -25.43 19.68
C PHE A 184 -16.08 -25.71 20.77
N LYS A 185 -16.51 -25.98 22.01
CA LYS A 185 -15.65 -26.36 23.12
C LYS A 185 -14.71 -27.49 22.73
N ARG A 186 -15.27 -28.58 22.22
CA ARG A 186 -14.51 -29.77 21.83
C ARG A 186 -13.48 -29.43 20.75
N ARG A 187 -13.85 -28.69 19.70
CA ARG A 187 -12.91 -28.30 18.64
C ARG A 187 -11.82 -27.39 19.18
N ALA A 188 -12.17 -26.36 19.94
CA ALA A 188 -11.20 -25.44 20.54
C ALA A 188 -10.12 -26.19 21.35
N THR A 189 -10.53 -27.16 22.18
CA THR A 189 -9.60 -27.93 23.02
C THR A 189 -8.91 -29.08 22.28
N GLU A 190 -9.64 -29.93 21.54
CA GLU A 190 -9.11 -31.14 20.90
C GLU A 190 -8.43 -30.88 19.56
N ASP A 191 -8.89 -29.91 18.76
CA ASP A 191 -8.31 -29.65 17.42
C ASP A 191 -7.22 -28.58 17.45
N TYR A 192 -7.29 -27.61 18.38
CA TYR A 192 -6.37 -26.48 18.47
C TYR A 192 -5.61 -26.39 19.80
N GLY A 193 -5.95 -27.19 20.82
CA GLY A 193 -5.27 -27.13 22.12
C GLY A 193 -5.54 -25.84 22.92
N LEU A 194 -6.60 -25.09 22.59
CA LEU A 194 -6.96 -23.85 23.28
C LEU A 194 -7.58 -24.11 24.67
N PRO A 195 -7.62 -23.10 25.57
CA PRO A 195 -8.25 -23.23 26.89
C PRO A 195 -9.72 -23.66 26.84
N ASP A 196 -10.19 -24.39 27.87
CA ASP A 196 -11.59 -24.81 27.98
C ASP A 196 -12.51 -23.58 28.23
N PRO A 197 -13.49 -23.29 27.34
CA PRO A 197 -14.36 -22.12 27.45
C PRO A 197 -15.48 -22.25 28.51
N THR A 198 -15.62 -23.38 29.20
CA THR A 198 -16.81 -23.67 30.03
C THR A 198 -17.02 -22.68 31.19
N ASP A 199 -15.94 -22.36 31.90
CA ASP A 199 -15.99 -21.53 33.11
C ASP A 199 -15.43 -20.12 32.87
N MET A 200 -15.29 -19.74 31.59
CA MET A 200 -14.78 -18.44 31.17
C MET A 200 -15.89 -17.63 30.48
N ASP A 201 -15.94 -16.33 30.77
CA ASP A 201 -16.63 -15.43 29.86
C ASP A 201 -15.87 -15.31 28.53
N GLU A 202 -16.59 -14.92 27.48
CA GLU A 202 -16.07 -14.88 26.12
C GLU A 202 -14.82 -14.01 25.99
N LYS A 203 -14.77 -12.87 26.71
CA LYS A 203 -13.61 -11.97 26.65
C LYS A 203 -12.38 -12.65 27.26
N ASN A 204 -12.51 -13.19 28.46
CA ASN A 204 -11.42 -13.86 29.16
C ASN A 204 -10.92 -15.09 28.40
N TRP A 205 -11.84 -15.84 27.78
CA TRP A 205 -11.47 -16.95 26.91
C TRP A 205 -10.67 -16.48 25.69
N ARG A 206 -11.08 -15.40 25.01
CA ARG A 206 -10.33 -14.84 23.86
C ARG A 206 -8.91 -14.42 24.25
N ILE A 207 -8.74 -13.77 25.40
CA ILE A 207 -7.42 -13.37 25.91
C ILE A 207 -6.57 -14.62 26.20
N ALA A 208 -7.12 -15.61 26.91
CA ALA A 208 -6.39 -16.84 27.24
C ALA A 208 -6.03 -17.64 25.98
N ALA A 209 -6.95 -17.75 25.02
CA ALA A 209 -6.71 -18.41 23.74
C ALA A 209 -5.61 -17.69 22.94
N ALA A 210 -5.65 -16.35 22.84
CA ALA A 210 -4.59 -15.58 22.22
C ALA A 210 -3.24 -15.77 22.95
N ALA A 211 -3.24 -15.80 24.29
CA ALA A 211 -2.03 -16.04 25.08
C ALA A 211 -1.40 -17.42 24.79
N SER A 212 -2.23 -18.46 24.63
CA SER A 212 -1.79 -19.79 24.19
C SER A 212 -1.22 -19.78 22.78
N LEU A 213 -1.87 -19.08 21.82
CA LEU A 213 -1.39 -18.96 20.45
C LEU A 213 -0.01 -18.27 20.39
N LEU A 214 0.15 -17.15 21.10
CA LEU A 214 1.41 -16.38 21.12
C LEU A 214 2.56 -17.18 21.77
N SER A 215 2.30 -17.81 22.92
CA SER A 215 3.30 -18.62 23.61
C SER A 215 3.72 -19.84 22.77
N THR A 216 2.75 -20.44 22.08
CA THR A 216 2.99 -21.57 21.17
C THR A 216 3.82 -21.16 19.96
N GLU A 217 3.49 -20.05 19.28
CA GLU A 217 4.29 -19.54 18.15
C GLU A 217 5.72 -19.20 18.60
N ALA A 218 5.87 -18.54 19.75
CA ALA A 218 7.18 -18.25 20.34
C ALA A 218 8.01 -19.51 20.61
N ALA A 219 7.41 -20.55 21.19
CA ALA A 219 8.06 -21.83 21.46
C ALA A 219 8.43 -22.59 20.17
N VAL A 220 7.51 -22.68 19.21
CA VAL A 220 7.71 -23.39 17.92
C VAL A 220 8.81 -22.72 17.10
N ARG A 221 8.84 -21.38 17.06
CA ARG A 221 9.84 -20.64 16.28
C ARG A 221 11.19 -20.52 17.00
N ASN A 222 11.28 -20.86 18.28
CA ASN A 222 12.50 -20.79 19.08
C ASN A 222 12.69 -22.03 19.96
N PRO A 223 12.81 -23.24 19.38
CA PRO A 223 12.77 -24.50 20.12
C PRO A 223 13.96 -24.70 21.08
N GLN A 224 15.09 -24.01 20.83
CA GLN A 224 16.27 -24.09 21.69
C GLN A 224 16.11 -23.30 23.00
N ASN A 225 15.27 -22.27 22.99
CA ASN A 225 15.03 -21.40 24.15
C ASN A 225 13.55 -20.98 24.18
N PRO A 226 12.61 -21.91 24.43
CA PRO A 226 11.18 -21.59 24.46
C PRO A 226 10.84 -20.67 25.65
N PRO A 227 9.72 -19.93 25.60
CA PRO A 227 9.27 -19.14 26.73
C PRO A 227 8.93 -20.01 27.96
N GLY A 228 9.04 -19.43 29.15
CA GLY A 228 8.76 -20.12 30.42
C GLY A 228 7.27 -20.41 30.68
N GLU A 229 6.39 -20.05 29.75
CA GLU A 229 4.93 -20.13 29.83
C GLU A 229 4.41 -21.54 29.49
N GLY A 230 4.98 -22.57 30.12
CA GLY A 230 4.71 -23.98 29.79
C GLY A 230 3.22 -24.34 29.77
N ASP A 231 2.42 -23.75 30.66
CA ASP A 231 0.98 -23.98 30.77
C ASP A 231 0.18 -23.40 29.58
N TYR A 232 0.73 -22.41 28.88
CA TYR A 232 0.13 -21.81 27.68
C TYR A 232 0.67 -22.41 26.37
N ILE A 233 1.75 -23.19 26.41
CA ILE A 233 2.35 -23.79 25.21
C ILE A 233 1.60 -25.07 24.85
N ILE A 234 0.96 -25.06 23.68
CA ILE A 234 0.26 -26.23 23.15
C ILE A 234 1.29 -27.33 22.82
N PRO A 235 1.13 -28.55 23.35
CA PRO A 235 2.06 -29.66 23.09
C PRO A 235 2.20 -29.97 21.60
N GLY A 236 3.38 -30.45 21.20
CA GLY A 236 3.67 -30.78 19.81
C GLY A 236 2.70 -31.81 19.21
N GLY A 237 2.43 -31.67 17.92
CA GLY A 237 1.49 -32.52 17.18
C GLY A 237 0.50 -31.69 16.36
N LEU A 238 -0.58 -32.33 15.91
CA LEU A 238 -1.56 -31.71 15.01
C LEU A 238 -2.24 -30.47 15.62
N GLN A 239 -2.48 -30.46 16.93
CA GLN A 239 -3.07 -29.32 17.65
C GLN A 239 -2.21 -28.06 17.54
N GLN A 240 -0.90 -28.22 17.79
CA GLN A 240 0.06 -27.12 17.68
C GLN A 240 0.17 -26.60 16.24
N GLU A 241 0.18 -27.48 15.23
CA GLU A 241 0.19 -27.07 13.83
C GLU A 241 -1.07 -26.27 13.45
N ASN A 242 -2.24 -26.73 13.89
CA ASN A 242 -3.51 -26.05 13.65
C ASN A 242 -3.56 -24.68 14.35
N ALA A 243 -3.05 -24.59 15.58
CA ALA A 243 -2.97 -23.34 16.33
C ALA A 243 -2.09 -22.28 15.65
N VAL A 244 -0.90 -22.68 15.19
CA VAL A 244 0.00 -21.76 14.46
C VAL A 244 -0.64 -21.31 13.14
N LYS A 245 -1.31 -22.21 12.41
CA LYS A 245 -2.08 -21.85 11.19
C LYS A 245 -3.26 -20.92 11.49
N LEU A 246 -3.96 -21.12 12.62
CA LEU A 246 -5.05 -20.25 13.03
C LEU A 246 -4.54 -18.84 13.36
N LEU A 247 -3.41 -18.73 14.05
CA LEU A 247 -2.76 -17.46 14.36
C LEU A 247 -2.32 -16.73 13.08
N ASP A 248 -1.64 -17.44 12.17
CA ASP A 248 -1.23 -16.90 10.88
C ASP A 248 -2.44 -16.43 10.06
N ARG A 249 -3.50 -17.24 10.02
CA ARG A 249 -4.76 -16.86 9.38
C ARG A 249 -5.36 -15.62 10.02
N TRP A 250 -5.37 -15.52 11.35
CA TRP A 250 -5.88 -14.35 12.06
C TRP A 250 -5.12 -13.07 11.67
N GLN A 251 -3.78 -13.13 11.63
CA GLN A 251 -2.93 -11.99 11.25
C GLN A 251 -3.20 -11.47 9.83
N HIS A 252 -3.54 -12.35 8.91
CA HIS A 252 -3.81 -12.00 7.50
C HIS A 252 -5.30 -11.83 7.18
N HIS A 253 -6.19 -12.13 8.13
CA HIS A 253 -7.63 -12.02 7.92
C HIS A 253 -8.10 -10.59 8.12
N VAL A 254 -8.31 -9.88 7.01
CA VAL A 254 -8.62 -8.43 6.96
C VAL A 254 -9.71 -7.97 7.93
N ARG A 255 -10.78 -8.76 8.13
CA ARG A 255 -11.88 -8.45 9.08
C ARG A 255 -11.41 -8.39 10.54
N PHE A 256 -10.36 -9.12 10.88
CA PHE A 256 -9.95 -9.38 12.26
C PHE A 256 -8.62 -8.71 12.63
N ILE A 257 -8.04 -7.90 11.75
CA ILE A 257 -6.84 -7.10 12.04
C ILE A 257 -7.07 -6.20 13.28
N PRO A 258 -8.16 -5.42 13.40
CA PRO A 258 -8.36 -4.56 14.57
C PRO A 258 -8.52 -5.34 15.87
N SER A 259 -9.23 -6.48 15.83
CA SER A 259 -9.41 -7.33 17.00
C SER A 259 -8.13 -8.08 17.38
N PHE A 260 -7.31 -8.48 16.40
CA PHE A 260 -5.97 -9.01 16.63
C PHE A 260 -5.13 -8.01 17.41
N GLU A 261 -5.04 -6.76 16.95
CA GLU A 261 -4.23 -5.74 17.61
C GLU A 261 -4.62 -5.55 19.08
N LYS A 262 -5.93 -5.48 19.34
CA LYS A 262 -6.47 -5.27 20.68
C LYS A 262 -6.28 -6.49 21.59
N ILE A 263 -6.67 -7.67 21.12
CA ILE A 263 -6.65 -8.89 21.95
C ILE A 263 -5.21 -9.33 22.23
N VAL A 264 -4.29 -9.21 21.26
CA VAL A 264 -2.88 -9.55 21.50
C VAL A 264 -2.26 -8.63 22.56
N GLN A 265 -2.59 -7.34 22.57
CA GLN A 265 -2.13 -6.45 23.65
C GLN A 265 -2.68 -6.83 25.04
N GLU A 266 -3.93 -7.31 25.11
CA GLU A 266 -4.51 -7.81 26.36
C GLU A 266 -3.84 -9.13 26.78
N ALA A 267 -3.57 -10.04 25.84
CA ALA A 267 -2.90 -11.32 26.08
C ALA A 267 -1.42 -11.15 26.47
N ASP A 268 -0.69 -10.24 25.81
CA ASP A 268 0.71 -9.94 26.16
C ASP A 268 0.87 -9.48 27.62
N ARG A 269 -0.15 -8.81 28.19
CA ARG A 269 -0.15 -8.39 29.61
C ARG A 269 -0.26 -9.55 30.58
N THR A 270 -0.76 -10.70 30.13
CA THR A 270 -0.87 -11.91 30.95
C THR A 270 0.36 -12.82 30.82
N LEU A 271 1.34 -12.46 29.98
CA LEU A 271 2.50 -13.28 29.64
C LEU A 271 3.83 -12.61 29.99
N GLY A 272 4.83 -13.42 30.28
CA GLY A 272 6.24 -13.00 30.47
C GLY A 272 7.05 -12.90 29.17
N LEU A 273 6.40 -12.81 28.00
CA LEU A 273 7.11 -12.85 26.69
C LEU A 273 8.10 -11.70 26.49
N SER A 274 7.83 -10.51 27.06
CA SER A 274 8.79 -9.39 27.03
C SER A 274 10.08 -9.73 27.80
N TYR A 275 9.95 -10.32 29.00
CA TYR A 275 11.10 -10.76 29.79
C TYR A 275 11.85 -11.88 29.07
N TRP A 276 11.14 -12.85 28.49
CA TRP A 276 11.76 -13.90 27.70
C TRP A 276 12.58 -13.34 26.53
N ALA A 277 11.95 -12.55 25.66
CA ALA A 277 12.62 -11.97 24.48
C ALA A 277 13.85 -11.13 24.85
N LYS A 278 13.77 -10.37 25.97
CA LYS A 278 14.87 -9.54 26.45
C LYS A 278 16.13 -10.32 26.83
N ASN A 279 15.99 -11.56 27.30
CA ASN A 279 17.09 -12.36 27.85
C ASN A 279 17.64 -13.40 26.85
N LEU A 280 17.18 -13.40 25.60
CA LEU A 280 17.74 -14.27 24.56
C LEU A 280 19.08 -13.75 24.05
N GLU A 281 20.00 -14.65 23.71
CA GLU A 281 21.30 -14.31 23.10
C GLU A 281 21.14 -13.77 21.67
N SER A 282 20.05 -14.11 20.98
CA SER A 282 19.74 -13.66 19.63
C SER A 282 18.25 -13.33 19.51
N PRO A 283 17.86 -12.35 18.67
CA PRO A 283 16.46 -11.99 18.48
C PRO A 283 15.61 -13.20 18.07
N PRO A 284 14.48 -13.49 18.73
CA PRO A 284 13.67 -14.68 18.47
C PRO A 284 12.96 -14.61 17.12
N HIS A 285 12.74 -15.73 16.44
CA HIS A 285 11.98 -15.74 15.18
C HIS A 285 10.44 -15.63 15.36
N SER A 286 9.97 -15.14 16.50
CA SER A 286 8.56 -14.85 16.78
C SER A 286 8.21 -13.42 16.35
N PHE A 287 7.06 -13.21 15.71
CA PHE A 287 6.64 -11.90 15.18
C PHE A 287 5.21 -11.50 15.59
N SER A 288 4.44 -12.41 16.20
CA SER A 288 3.02 -12.17 16.47
C SER A 288 2.79 -11.38 17.76
N SER A 289 3.62 -11.54 18.80
CA SER A 289 3.49 -10.77 20.05
C SER A 289 3.95 -9.33 19.86
N ARG A 290 3.12 -8.37 20.29
CA ARG A 290 3.48 -6.95 20.26
C ARG A 290 4.56 -6.65 21.29
N ALA A 291 4.43 -7.22 22.48
CA ALA A 291 5.37 -7.01 23.57
C ALA A 291 6.79 -7.51 23.23
N VAL A 292 6.89 -8.61 22.47
CA VAL A 292 8.17 -9.09 21.92
C VAL A 292 8.76 -8.06 20.95
N GLU A 293 7.99 -7.61 19.95
CA GLU A 293 8.45 -6.65 18.95
C GLU A 293 8.88 -5.30 19.58
N GLU A 294 8.09 -4.75 20.50
CA GLU A 294 8.42 -3.51 21.23
C GLU A 294 9.68 -3.67 22.07
N THR A 295 9.87 -4.82 22.70
CA THR A 295 11.06 -5.12 23.52
C THR A 295 12.31 -5.18 22.64
N LEU A 296 12.25 -5.90 21.53
CA LEU A 296 13.37 -6.05 20.60
C LEU A 296 13.72 -4.71 19.93
N PHE A 297 12.71 -3.95 19.52
CA PHE A 297 12.92 -2.61 18.97
C PHE A 297 13.61 -1.71 19.99
N LYS A 298 13.13 -1.67 21.23
CA LYS A 298 13.74 -0.87 22.30
C LYS A 298 15.18 -1.29 22.61
N GLN A 299 15.47 -2.59 22.67
CA GLN A 299 16.84 -3.09 22.88
C GLN A 299 17.75 -2.68 21.73
N THR A 300 17.29 -2.85 20.49
CA THR A 300 18.01 -2.45 19.28
C THR A 300 18.33 -0.97 19.28
N VAL A 301 17.32 -0.12 19.54
CA VAL A 301 17.52 1.34 19.60
C VAL A 301 18.48 1.72 20.73
N THR A 302 18.41 1.05 21.88
CA THR A 302 19.34 1.30 23.00
C THR A 302 20.78 0.91 22.64
N GLN A 303 20.97 -0.24 21.98
CA GLN A 303 22.26 -0.70 21.48
C GLN A 303 22.83 0.31 20.49
N LEU A 304 22.07 0.70 19.47
CA LEU A 304 22.49 1.68 18.47
C LEU A 304 22.76 3.06 19.09
N ASP A 305 21.93 3.50 20.04
CA ASP A 305 22.13 4.80 20.71
C ASP A 305 23.39 4.84 21.58
N SER A 306 23.84 3.69 22.10
CA SER A 306 25.09 3.58 22.85
C SER A 306 26.35 3.70 21.98
N ILE A 307 26.23 3.56 20.66
CA ILE A 307 27.35 3.72 19.73
C ILE A 307 27.55 5.22 19.44
N HIS A 308 28.62 5.78 20.01
CA HIS A 308 28.94 7.21 19.88
C HIS A 308 29.74 7.51 18.60
N GLU A 309 30.62 6.59 18.20
CA GLU A 309 31.40 6.71 16.98
C GLU A 309 30.53 6.48 15.75
N VAL A 310 30.48 7.47 14.86
CA VAL A 310 29.47 7.52 13.80
C VAL A 310 29.70 6.46 12.72
N ASP A 311 30.96 6.16 12.40
CA ASP A 311 31.30 5.11 11.43
C ASP A 311 30.99 3.71 11.98
N LEU A 312 31.19 3.48 13.29
CA LEU A 312 30.80 2.23 13.94
C LEU A 312 29.27 2.08 13.99
N LEU A 313 28.54 3.18 14.26
CA LEU A 313 27.09 3.18 14.24
C LEU A 313 26.56 2.83 12.85
N ALA A 314 27.12 3.42 11.81
CA ALA A 314 26.75 3.12 10.44
C ALA A 314 27.00 1.63 10.12
N GLY A 315 28.17 1.11 10.50
CA GLY A 315 28.52 -0.31 10.29
C GLY A 315 27.57 -1.27 11.00
N GLU A 316 27.17 -0.96 12.23
CA GLU A 316 26.21 -1.76 12.98
C GLU A 316 24.82 -1.73 12.33
N LEU A 317 24.36 -0.56 11.88
CA LEU A 317 23.10 -0.43 11.16
C LEU A 317 23.09 -1.28 9.87
N GLN A 318 24.18 -1.23 9.09
CA GLN A 318 24.33 -2.04 7.88
C GLN A 318 24.33 -3.55 8.21
N TYR A 319 25.05 -3.95 9.25
CA TYR A 319 25.09 -5.35 9.71
C TYR A 319 23.70 -5.86 10.11
N MET A 320 22.91 -5.04 10.79
CA MET A 320 21.57 -5.39 11.26
C MET A 320 20.47 -5.21 10.20
N HIS A 321 20.77 -4.69 9.01
CA HIS A 321 19.78 -4.34 7.98
C HIS A 321 18.81 -5.49 7.64
N GLN A 322 19.33 -6.72 7.46
CA GLN A 322 18.49 -7.89 7.16
C GLN A 322 17.54 -8.25 8.32
N THR A 323 17.93 -7.98 9.56
CA THR A 323 17.05 -8.14 10.71
C THR A 323 15.93 -7.10 10.69
N PHE A 324 16.26 -5.84 10.37
CA PHE A 324 15.26 -4.77 10.25
C PHE A 324 14.25 -5.07 9.15
N LEU A 325 14.70 -5.54 7.98
CA LEU A 325 13.82 -5.94 6.88
C LEU A 325 12.83 -7.02 7.31
N LYS A 326 13.32 -8.12 7.89
CA LYS A 326 12.46 -9.23 8.37
C LYS A 326 11.43 -8.80 9.40
N ARG A 327 11.78 -7.85 10.28
CA ARG A 327 10.84 -7.31 11.28
C ARG A 327 9.85 -6.34 10.66
N SER A 328 10.30 -5.51 9.71
CA SER A 328 9.43 -4.57 8.99
C SER A 328 8.42 -5.25 8.08
N SER A 329 8.64 -6.52 7.70
CA SER A 329 7.65 -7.34 6.99
C SER A 329 6.70 -8.10 7.93
N GLY A 330 6.75 -7.83 9.23
CA GLY A 330 5.84 -8.42 10.21
C GLY A 330 4.50 -7.67 10.28
N PHE A 331 3.50 -8.33 10.84
CA PHE A 331 2.15 -7.78 11.03
C PHE A 331 2.15 -6.36 11.64
N TRP A 332 2.97 -6.14 12.68
CA TRP A 332 3.00 -4.89 13.43
C TRP A 332 3.59 -3.69 12.68
N GLU A 333 4.17 -3.89 11.49
CA GLU A 333 4.67 -2.81 10.65
C GLU A 333 3.90 -2.70 9.33
N GLU A 334 3.48 -3.82 8.75
CA GLU A 334 2.71 -3.85 7.50
C GLU A 334 1.23 -3.50 7.71
N MET A 335 0.60 -4.12 8.71
CA MET A 335 -0.85 -4.14 8.83
C MET A 335 -1.36 -3.24 9.94
N ALA A 336 -0.63 -3.18 11.06
CA ALA A 336 -1.09 -2.52 12.27
C ALA A 336 -1.29 -1.01 12.13
N GLU A 337 -2.29 -0.46 12.83
CA GLU A 337 -2.53 0.98 12.93
C GLU A 337 -1.37 1.67 13.67
N ASN A 338 -1.02 1.15 14.85
CA ASN A 338 0.07 1.68 15.67
C ASN A 338 1.35 0.89 15.43
N LYS A 339 2.09 1.30 14.39
CA LYS A 339 3.33 0.66 13.93
C LYS A 339 4.47 0.78 14.95
N ILE A 340 5.34 -0.23 15.00
CA ILE A 340 6.48 -0.28 15.94
C ILE A 340 7.58 0.71 15.54
N GLY A 341 7.86 0.83 14.25
CA GLY A 341 8.88 1.74 13.72
C GLY A 341 10.11 1.04 13.12
N TRP A 342 10.04 -0.27 12.86
CA TRP A 342 11.13 -1.02 12.21
C TRP A 342 11.47 -0.47 10.82
N ARG A 343 10.46 0.02 10.08
CA ARG A 343 10.67 0.66 8.77
C ARG A 343 11.65 1.83 8.82
N PHE A 344 11.71 2.55 9.94
CA PHE A 344 12.65 3.66 10.09
C PHE A 344 14.07 3.16 10.30
N LEU A 345 14.27 2.05 11.00
CA LEU A 345 15.59 1.42 11.10
C LEU A 345 16.06 0.89 9.75
N VAL A 346 15.16 0.35 8.91
CA VAL A 346 15.48 0.00 7.51
C VAL A 346 16.00 1.24 6.77
N ARG A 347 15.22 2.33 6.74
CA ARG A 347 15.60 3.58 6.05
C ARG A 347 16.93 4.16 6.56
N LEU A 348 17.14 4.19 7.87
CA LEU A 348 18.40 4.66 8.47
C LEU A 348 19.59 3.75 8.13
N SER A 349 19.37 2.43 8.04
CA SER A 349 20.43 1.47 7.67
C SER A 349 20.79 1.52 6.18
N GLU A 350 19.85 1.82 5.30
CA GLU A 350 20.11 2.08 3.88
C GLU A 350 20.93 3.35 3.72
N ALA A 351 20.54 4.44 4.38
CA ALA A 351 21.31 5.68 4.38
C ALA A 351 22.73 5.48 4.95
N ALA A 352 22.87 4.71 6.04
CA ALA A 352 24.16 4.35 6.61
C ALA A 352 25.04 3.56 5.63
N SER A 353 24.46 2.63 4.86
CA SER A 353 25.20 1.83 3.88
C SER A 353 25.84 2.70 2.81
N PHE A 354 25.11 3.67 2.25
CA PHE A 354 25.67 4.60 1.27
C PHE A 354 26.78 5.50 1.84
N ILE A 355 26.71 5.88 3.11
CA ILE A 355 27.77 6.65 3.78
C ILE A 355 29.06 5.82 3.89
N ILE A 356 28.94 4.52 4.21
CA ILE A 356 30.09 3.59 4.35
C ILE A 356 30.70 3.27 2.99
N GLU A 357 29.87 2.91 2.01
CA GLU A 357 30.32 2.51 0.68
C GLU A 357 31.14 3.61 -0.02
N ASN A 358 30.81 4.88 0.27
CA ASN A 358 31.51 6.04 -0.29
C ASN A 358 32.62 6.58 0.62
N ALA A 359 33.02 5.84 1.67
CA ALA A 359 34.06 6.30 2.59
C ALA A 359 35.44 6.36 1.93
N GLY A 360 35.99 7.56 1.77
CA GLY A 360 37.35 7.76 1.26
C GLY A 360 37.47 7.58 -0.26
N ILE A 361 36.36 7.56 -0.99
CA ILE A 361 36.33 7.41 -2.44
C ILE A 361 37.12 8.50 -3.15
N GLU A 362 37.11 9.71 -2.58
CA GLU A 362 37.76 10.90 -3.11
C GLU A 362 39.29 10.79 -3.14
N LYS A 363 39.88 9.91 -2.32
CA LYS A 363 41.33 9.67 -2.27
C LYS A 363 41.88 9.05 -3.56
N ASN A 364 41.01 8.42 -4.36
CA ASN A 364 41.39 7.75 -5.59
C ASN A 364 41.36 8.69 -6.80
N TRP A 365 40.81 9.91 -6.66
CA TRP A 365 40.66 10.85 -7.76
C TRP A 365 41.97 11.59 -8.04
N LYS A 366 42.31 11.68 -9.32
CA LYS A 366 43.45 12.43 -9.84
C LYS A 366 43.02 13.63 -10.67
N THR A 367 41.82 13.56 -11.26
CA THR A 367 41.27 14.58 -12.17
C THR A 367 39.86 14.98 -11.76
N VAL A 368 39.38 16.12 -12.25
CA VAL A 368 37.98 16.55 -12.08
C VAL A 368 37.05 15.49 -12.71
N SER A 369 37.46 14.92 -13.83
CA SER A 369 36.70 13.88 -14.54
C SER A 369 36.49 12.61 -13.71
N ASP A 370 37.45 12.20 -12.87
CA ASP A 370 37.29 11.04 -11.97
C ASP A 370 36.14 11.27 -10.98
N ALA A 371 36.07 12.47 -10.40
CA ALA A 371 35.02 12.86 -9.46
C ALA A 371 33.64 12.94 -10.15
N VAL A 372 33.58 13.50 -11.36
CA VAL A 372 32.35 13.58 -12.15
C VAL A 372 31.87 12.19 -12.54
N SER A 373 32.74 11.29 -13.00
CA SER A 373 32.37 9.91 -13.34
C SER A 373 31.78 9.18 -12.14
N TRP A 374 32.43 9.27 -10.98
CA TRP A 374 31.90 8.70 -9.75
C TRP A 374 30.53 9.28 -9.40
N TYR A 375 30.36 10.60 -9.47
CA TYR A 375 29.10 11.23 -9.11
C TYR A 375 27.96 10.80 -10.03
N CYS A 376 28.22 10.70 -11.34
CA CYS A 376 27.28 10.22 -12.34
C CYS A 376 26.90 8.74 -12.16
N GLU A 377 27.83 7.90 -11.72
CA GLU A 377 27.61 6.45 -11.59
C GLU A 377 26.99 6.07 -10.24
N GLN A 378 27.51 6.62 -9.13
CA GLN A 378 27.20 6.17 -7.77
C GLN A 378 27.02 7.31 -6.76
N GLY A 379 27.72 8.43 -6.90
CA GLY A 379 27.72 9.49 -5.89
C GLY A 379 26.35 10.14 -5.65
N TRP A 380 25.45 10.10 -6.64
CA TRP A 380 24.06 10.54 -6.49
C TRP A 380 23.26 9.71 -5.44
N LEU A 381 23.65 8.46 -5.14
CA LEU A 381 23.02 7.66 -4.08
C LEU A 381 23.31 8.21 -2.68
N LEU A 382 24.50 8.80 -2.49
CA LEU A 382 24.83 9.47 -1.24
C LEU A 382 23.92 10.68 -1.02
N ASP A 383 23.61 11.43 -2.08
CA ASP A 383 22.67 12.54 -2.00
C ASP A 383 21.24 12.10 -1.66
N GLN A 384 20.80 10.94 -2.17
CA GLN A 384 19.53 10.32 -1.78
C GLN A 384 19.52 9.95 -0.29
N ALA A 385 20.63 9.40 0.24
CA ALA A 385 20.78 9.15 1.68
C ALA A 385 20.70 10.45 2.49
N GLY A 386 21.29 11.53 1.99
CA GLY A 386 21.15 12.86 2.58
C GLY A 386 19.70 13.31 2.66
N GLU A 387 18.98 13.28 1.54
CA GLU A 387 17.56 13.66 1.49
C GLU A 387 16.72 12.86 2.51
N GLU A 388 16.93 11.55 2.56
CA GLU A 388 16.28 10.64 3.51
C GLU A 388 16.56 11.02 4.97
N LEU A 389 17.81 11.34 5.30
CA LEU A 389 18.19 11.74 6.64
C LEU A 389 17.59 13.10 7.04
N PHE A 390 17.52 14.06 6.12
CA PHE A 390 17.06 15.44 6.39
C PHE A 390 15.55 15.63 6.26
N LEU A 391 14.83 14.68 5.68
CA LEU A 391 13.37 14.68 5.61
C LEU A 391 12.76 14.71 7.03
N GLU A 392 11.80 15.60 7.25
CA GLU A 392 11.02 15.60 8.47
C GLU A 392 9.93 14.54 8.43
N MET A 393 9.92 13.68 9.44
CA MET A 393 9.08 12.48 9.51
C MET A 393 8.27 12.52 10.81
N PRO A 394 7.02 13.01 10.77
CA PRO A 394 6.19 13.12 11.98
C PRO A 394 5.98 11.78 12.70
N GLU A 395 5.97 10.67 11.95
CA GLU A 395 5.80 9.32 12.49
C GLU A 395 7.09 8.70 13.04
N LEU A 396 8.24 9.37 12.94
CA LEU A 396 9.53 8.83 13.40
C LEU A 396 9.53 8.70 14.95
N PRO A 397 9.78 7.51 15.51
CA PRO A 397 9.92 7.34 16.95
C PRO A 397 10.97 8.28 17.54
N GLU A 398 10.63 8.99 18.62
CA GLU A 398 11.50 10.00 19.22
C GLU A 398 12.86 9.42 19.64
N SER A 399 12.89 8.15 20.03
CA SER A 399 14.08 7.39 20.40
C SER A 399 15.10 7.25 19.25
N LEU A 400 14.68 7.39 17.99
CA LEU A 400 15.56 7.36 16.81
C LEU A 400 16.18 8.71 16.48
N ASN A 401 15.70 9.82 17.06
CA ASN A 401 16.19 11.17 16.71
C ASN A 401 17.69 11.33 16.94
N ARG A 402 18.23 10.78 18.04
CA ARG A 402 19.67 10.84 18.34
C ARG A 402 20.52 10.01 17.38
N ILE A 403 20.00 8.86 16.91
CA ILE A 403 20.64 8.02 15.90
C ILE A 403 20.65 8.77 14.56
N ARG A 404 19.50 9.28 14.10
CA ARG A 404 19.37 10.09 12.88
C ARG A 404 20.29 11.30 12.90
N ALA A 405 20.37 12.03 14.02
CA ALA A 405 21.24 13.20 14.15
C ALA A 405 22.74 12.87 14.00
N ARG A 406 23.20 11.71 14.50
CA ARG A 406 24.58 11.24 14.26
C ARG A 406 24.81 10.91 12.79
N LEU A 407 23.87 10.23 12.14
CA LEU A 407 23.98 9.92 10.71
C LEU A 407 23.98 11.19 9.84
N ARG A 408 23.14 12.19 10.17
CA ARG A 408 23.16 13.53 9.54
C ARG A 408 24.56 14.16 9.60
N ARG A 409 25.19 14.15 10.78
CA ARG A 409 26.58 14.63 10.95
C ARG A 409 27.58 13.82 10.13
N SER A 410 27.44 12.49 10.07
CA SER A 410 28.31 11.64 9.24
C SER A 410 28.24 12.04 7.77
N TYR A 411 27.01 12.13 7.27
CA TYR A 411 26.72 12.48 5.90
C TYR A 411 27.31 13.86 5.56
N GLN A 412 27.08 14.87 6.42
CA GLN A 412 27.62 16.22 6.21
C GLN A 412 29.15 16.22 6.16
N ARG A 413 29.83 15.54 7.10
CA ARG A 413 31.30 15.41 7.08
C ARG A 413 31.80 14.70 5.82
N LYS A 414 31.08 13.67 5.36
CA LYS A 414 31.45 12.90 4.17
C LYS A 414 31.31 13.75 2.90
N ILE A 415 30.17 14.41 2.73
CA ILE A 415 29.94 15.32 1.61
C ILE A 415 30.92 16.48 1.63
N ASP A 416 31.24 17.02 2.80
CA ASP A 416 32.23 18.09 2.89
C ASP A 416 33.63 17.62 2.46
N GLN A 417 34.07 16.47 2.95
CA GLN A 417 35.35 15.87 2.56
C GLN A 417 35.44 15.66 1.04
N ILE A 418 34.40 15.05 0.45
CA ILE A 418 34.27 14.83 -0.99
C ILE A 418 34.30 16.16 -1.75
N GLY A 419 33.48 17.13 -1.31
CA GLY A 419 33.35 18.44 -1.93
C GLY A 419 34.64 19.26 -1.88
N ARG A 420 35.43 19.15 -0.80
CA ARG A 420 36.75 19.80 -0.69
C ARG A 420 37.75 19.20 -1.67
N THR A 421 37.86 17.88 -1.74
CA THR A 421 38.76 17.23 -2.72
C THR A 421 38.37 17.59 -4.15
N PHE A 422 37.07 17.59 -4.46
CA PHE A 422 36.58 18.06 -5.75
C PHE A 422 36.96 19.53 -6.02
N SER A 423 36.74 20.42 -5.05
CA SER A 423 37.11 21.83 -5.15
C SER A 423 38.62 22.02 -5.35
N ASP A 424 39.46 21.20 -4.72
CA ASP A 424 40.92 21.23 -4.86
C ASP A 424 41.35 20.83 -6.26
N LEU A 425 40.79 19.74 -6.79
CA LEU A 425 41.01 19.30 -8.18
C LEU A 425 40.57 20.38 -9.17
N LEU A 426 39.36 20.93 -8.98
CA LEU A 426 38.81 21.96 -9.84
C LEU A 426 39.63 23.26 -9.79
N SER A 427 40.16 23.64 -8.62
CA SER A 427 41.01 24.84 -8.51
C SER A 427 42.34 24.73 -9.26
N LYS A 428 42.85 23.50 -9.46
CA LYS A 428 44.07 23.25 -10.23
C LYS A 428 43.82 23.25 -11.73
N ASN A 429 42.61 22.85 -12.16
CA ASN A 429 42.21 22.83 -13.57
C ASN A 429 40.77 23.33 -13.77
N PRO A 430 40.52 24.65 -13.60
CA PRO A 430 39.15 25.22 -13.64
C PRO A 430 38.39 24.95 -14.93
N GLY A 431 39.10 24.80 -16.06
CA GLY A 431 38.50 24.59 -17.37
C GLY A 431 38.03 23.15 -17.62
N GLU A 432 38.50 22.17 -16.85
CA GLU A 432 38.23 20.74 -17.11
C GLU A 432 36.73 20.42 -17.03
N ILE A 433 36.05 20.97 -16.03
CA ILE A 433 34.61 20.74 -15.83
C ILE A 433 33.78 21.23 -17.01
N PHE A 434 34.21 22.32 -17.65
CA PHE A 434 33.50 22.94 -18.77
C PHE A 434 33.77 22.24 -20.11
N SER A 435 34.63 21.21 -20.15
CA SER A 435 34.75 20.31 -21.30
C SER A 435 33.52 19.41 -21.47
N GLN A 436 32.78 19.16 -20.37
CA GLN A 436 31.51 18.46 -20.40
C GLN A 436 30.44 19.28 -21.11
N PRO A 437 29.44 18.64 -21.74
CA PRO A 437 28.39 19.34 -22.45
C PRO A 437 27.45 20.09 -21.49
N SER A 438 26.95 21.26 -21.91
CA SER A 438 25.83 21.91 -21.21
C SER A 438 24.52 21.18 -21.47
N ALA A 439 23.50 21.43 -20.63
CA ALA A 439 22.15 20.88 -20.86
C ALA A 439 21.60 21.29 -22.24
N GLY A 440 21.89 22.51 -22.68
CA GLY A 440 21.55 23.02 -24.00
C GLY A 440 22.23 22.27 -25.15
N GLU A 441 23.51 21.90 -25.01
CA GLU A 441 24.24 21.12 -26.00
C GLU A 441 23.68 19.70 -26.13
N VAL A 442 23.41 19.05 -25.00
CA VAL A 442 22.77 17.72 -24.99
C VAL A 442 21.39 17.79 -25.64
N LEU A 443 20.57 18.79 -25.26
CA LEU A 443 19.23 18.99 -25.82
C LEU A 443 19.28 19.28 -27.32
N ALA A 444 20.20 20.13 -27.78
CA ALA A 444 20.38 20.44 -29.20
C ALA A 444 20.74 19.19 -30.00
N ASN A 445 21.63 18.34 -29.47
CA ASN A 445 22.02 17.09 -30.11
C ASN A 445 20.86 16.09 -30.16
N GLU A 446 20.07 15.98 -29.10
CA GLU A 446 18.88 15.15 -29.09
C GLU A 446 17.83 15.67 -30.09
N LEU A 447 17.55 16.97 -30.14
CA LEU A 447 16.58 17.53 -31.09
C LEU A 447 16.99 17.32 -32.57
N LYS A 448 18.30 17.22 -32.87
CA LYS A 448 18.79 16.88 -34.22
C LYS A 448 18.49 15.42 -34.63
N GLN A 449 18.33 14.50 -33.67
CA GLN A 449 18.25 13.05 -33.91
C GLN A 449 16.87 12.51 -34.34
N GLY A 450 15.87 13.37 -34.62
CA GLY A 450 14.57 12.88 -35.09
C GLY A 450 13.55 13.99 -35.34
N LYS A 451 12.42 13.63 -35.97
CA LYS A 451 11.29 14.56 -36.26
C LYS A 451 9.99 14.14 -35.57
N THR A 452 10.09 13.37 -34.50
CA THR A 452 8.92 12.95 -33.70
C THR A 452 8.38 14.13 -32.88
N PRO A 453 7.05 14.23 -32.68
CA PRO A 453 6.49 15.16 -31.70
C PRO A 453 7.21 15.00 -30.36
N THR A 454 7.70 16.11 -29.83
CA THR A 454 8.60 16.11 -28.66
C THR A 454 8.09 17.09 -27.61
N ALA A 455 7.92 16.66 -26.37
CA ALA A 455 7.74 17.57 -25.25
C ALA A 455 9.09 17.82 -24.58
N ILE A 456 9.47 19.08 -24.41
CA ILE A 456 10.66 19.50 -23.66
C ILE A 456 10.21 19.99 -22.30
N LEU A 457 10.58 19.29 -21.23
CA LEU A 457 10.36 19.72 -19.85
C LEU A 457 11.61 20.46 -19.38
N ILE A 458 11.45 21.68 -18.89
CA ILE A 458 12.50 22.45 -18.23
C ILE A 458 12.12 22.55 -16.76
N LEU A 459 12.84 21.81 -15.91
CA LEU A 459 12.60 21.75 -14.47
C LEU A 459 13.64 22.59 -13.74
N ASP A 460 13.20 23.59 -12.97
CA ASP A 460 14.07 24.44 -12.14
C ASP A 460 14.61 23.66 -10.94
N ALA A 461 15.93 23.75 -10.71
CA ALA A 461 16.62 23.12 -9.59
C ALA A 461 16.43 21.59 -9.47
N PHE A 462 16.59 20.84 -10.57
CA PHE A 462 16.35 19.39 -10.59
C PHE A 462 17.65 18.59 -10.51
N ARG A 463 17.94 18.01 -9.34
CA ARG A 463 19.21 17.33 -9.09
C ARG A 463 19.34 15.95 -9.78
N LEU A 464 20.58 15.48 -9.95
CA LEU A 464 20.87 14.20 -10.61
C LEU A 464 20.17 13.01 -9.95
N GLN A 465 20.17 12.90 -8.62
CA GLN A 465 19.50 11.80 -7.92
C GLN A 465 17.99 11.80 -8.13
N LEU A 466 17.37 12.98 -8.27
CA LEU A 466 15.95 13.10 -8.60
C LEU A 466 15.69 12.62 -10.03
N GLY A 467 16.63 12.88 -10.94
CA GLY A 467 16.57 12.36 -12.29
C GLY A 467 16.57 10.83 -12.33
N HIS A 468 17.48 10.19 -11.59
CA HIS A 468 17.50 8.73 -11.45
C HIS A 468 16.18 8.19 -10.90
N ARG A 469 15.68 8.75 -9.79
CA ARG A 469 14.39 8.33 -9.19
C ARG A 469 13.20 8.52 -10.14
N LEU A 470 13.14 9.63 -10.88
CA LEU A 470 12.09 9.85 -11.88
C LEU A 470 12.19 8.84 -13.03
N ALA A 471 13.39 8.52 -13.50
CA ALA A 471 13.57 7.48 -14.50
C ALA A 471 13.15 6.11 -13.98
N ASP A 472 13.44 5.77 -12.72
CA ASP A 472 12.98 4.53 -12.10
C ASP A 472 11.44 4.49 -12.02
N TYR A 473 10.79 5.60 -11.67
CA TYR A 473 9.32 5.71 -11.71
C TYR A 473 8.74 5.44 -13.09
N ILE A 474 9.37 5.96 -14.15
CA ILE A 474 8.93 5.78 -15.53
C ILE A 474 9.23 4.37 -16.06
N ASN A 475 10.33 3.76 -15.61
CA ASN A 475 10.74 2.43 -16.06
C ASN A 475 10.05 1.30 -15.29
N LYS A 476 9.49 1.57 -14.10
CA LYS A 476 8.86 0.56 -13.26
C LYS A 476 7.71 -0.13 -13.99
N GLY A 477 7.79 -1.45 -14.10
CA GLY A 477 6.78 -2.28 -14.76
C GLY A 477 6.78 -2.24 -16.28
N GLU A 478 7.69 -1.47 -16.91
CA GLU A 478 7.83 -1.44 -18.36
C GLU A 478 8.67 -2.63 -18.86
N PRO A 479 8.30 -3.27 -19.99
CA PRO A 479 9.05 -4.41 -20.53
C PRO A 479 10.45 -4.01 -21.05
N GLU A 480 10.64 -2.74 -21.39
CA GLU A 480 11.91 -2.17 -21.81
C GLU A 480 12.15 -0.82 -21.11
N LYS A 481 13.42 -0.47 -20.87
CA LYS A 481 13.80 0.81 -20.28
C LYS A 481 13.36 1.96 -21.20
N ARG A 482 12.40 2.77 -20.74
CA ARG A 482 11.84 3.92 -21.48
C ARG A 482 12.63 5.21 -21.23
N ALA A 483 13.02 5.44 -19.97
CA ALA A 483 13.74 6.62 -19.51
C ALA A 483 15.24 6.33 -19.33
N HIS A 484 16.07 7.14 -19.98
CA HIS A 484 17.52 7.10 -19.92
C HIS A 484 18.07 8.42 -19.39
N ILE A 485 19.05 8.34 -18.49
CA ILE A 485 19.73 9.51 -17.93
C ILE A 485 20.99 9.78 -18.75
N LEU A 486 21.10 11.01 -19.23
CA LEU A 486 22.32 11.65 -19.67
C LEU A 486 22.71 12.69 -18.62
N THR A 487 23.96 13.12 -18.61
CA THR A 487 24.47 14.11 -17.66
C THR A 487 25.02 15.32 -18.39
N ALA A 488 24.84 16.49 -17.79
CA ALA A 488 25.34 17.76 -18.29
C ALA A 488 25.92 18.61 -17.16
N VAL A 489 26.60 19.69 -17.54
CA VAL A 489 27.18 20.66 -16.59
C VAL A 489 26.42 21.98 -16.64
N ALA A 490 26.00 22.48 -15.47
CA ALA A 490 25.47 23.82 -15.27
C ALA A 490 26.59 24.88 -15.31
N PRO A 491 26.31 26.13 -15.74
CA PRO A 491 27.28 27.22 -15.61
C PRO A 491 27.55 27.53 -14.13
N VAL A 492 28.70 28.15 -13.84
CA VAL A 492 28.99 28.72 -12.51
C VAL A 492 29.04 30.24 -12.62
N PRO A 493 28.31 31.01 -11.78
CA PRO A 493 27.41 30.56 -10.70
C PRO A 493 26.23 29.70 -11.20
N SER A 494 25.91 28.64 -10.46
CA SER A 494 24.81 27.71 -10.74
C SER A 494 23.45 28.29 -10.31
N ILE A 495 23.11 29.42 -10.91
CA ILE A 495 21.89 30.20 -10.64
C ILE A 495 20.94 30.13 -11.83
N THR A 496 19.64 30.21 -11.56
CA THR A 496 18.58 30.13 -12.56
C THR A 496 18.78 31.07 -13.75
N SER A 497 19.26 32.29 -13.50
CA SER A 497 19.47 33.28 -14.57
C SER A 497 20.46 32.82 -15.64
N LEU A 498 21.55 32.16 -15.24
CA LEU A 498 22.53 31.59 -16.16
C LEU A 498 22.11 30.21 -16.64
N GLY A 499 21.74 29.32 -15.71
CA GLY A 499 21.40 27.93 -16.02
C GLY A 499 20.27 27.81 -17.05
N MET A 500 19.19 28.58 -16.91
CA MET A 500 18.06 28.55 -17.85
C MET A 500 18.44 29.01 -19.27
N ALA A 501 19.43 29.90 -19.39
CA ALA A 501 19.96 30.31 -20.70
C ALA A 501 20.85 29.22 -21.31
N PHE A 502 21.68 28.57 -20.49
CA PHE A 502 22.55 27.46 -20.90
C PHE A 502 21.81 26.14 -21.15
N ALA A 503 20.56 26.01 -20.67
CA ALA A 503 19.67 24.88 -20.95
C ALA A 503 18.94 24.99 -22.31
N LEU A 504 18.99 26.15 -22.98
CA LEU A 504 18.40 26.31 -24.31
C LEU A 504 19.16 25.49 -25.36
N PRO A 505 18.49 24.93 -26.38
CA PRO A 505 19.10 24.03 -27.36
C PRO A 505 20.07 24.73 -28.33
N MET A 506 21.23 25.11 -27.83
CA MET A 506 22.32 25.75 -28.57
C MET A 506 23.68 25.40 -27.97
N GLU A 507 24.71 25.46 -28.80
CA GLU A 507 26.11 25.31 -28.36
C GLU A 507 26.46 26.44 -27.39
N LYS A 508 27.12 26.12 -26.26
CA LYS A 508 27.41 27.13 -25.22
C LYS A 508 28.31 28.25 -25.73
N ASP A 509 29.16 27.96 -26.72
CA ASP A 509 30.03 28.95 -27.37
C ASP A 509 29.28 30.05 -28.14
N LYS A 510 28.00 29.85 -28.43
CA LYS A 510 27.14 30.85 -29.07
C LYS A 510 26.46 31.77 -28.07
N LEU A 511 26.66 31.56 -26.77
CA LEU A 511 26.21 32.46 -25.72
C LEU A 511 27.28 33.50 -25.43
N ASN A 512 26.83 34.67 -24.99
CA ASN A 512 27.67 35.69 -24.35
C ASN A 512 26.97 36.09 -23.05
N VAL A 513 27.76 36.20 -22.00
CA VAL A 513 27.32 36.56 -20.65
C VAL A 513 27.97 37.88 -20.27
N SER A 514 27.17 38.81 -19.77
CA SER A 514 27.65 40.04 -19.14
C SER A 514 26.78 40.33 -17.91
N TYR A 515 27.20 41.32 -17.11
CA TYR A 515 26.40 41.84 -16.00
C TYR A 515 26.09 43.31 -16.25
N LEU A 516 24.90 43.76 -15.86
CA LEU A 516 24.47 45.15 -15.92
C LEU A 516 24.46 45.72 -14.50
N PRO A 517 25.52 46.43 -14.05
CA PRO A 517 25.66 46.82 -12.64
C PRO A 517 24.56 47.75 -12.12
N GLU A 518 24.06 48.65 -12.97
CA GLU A 518 22.99 49.60 -12.62
C GLU A 518 21.67 48.88 -12.35
N GLU A 519 21.36 47.87 -13.18
CA GLU A 519 20.14 47.07 -13.08
C GLU A 519 20.28 45.89 -12.11
N LYS A 520 21.52 45.54 -11.72
CA LYS A 520 21.88 44.39 -10.88
C LYS A 520 21.36 43.06 -11.45
N ILE A 521 21.44 42.91 -12.77
CA ILE A 521 21.00 41.70 -13.47
C ILE A 521 22.10 41.16 -14.38
N PHE A 522 22.10 39.84 -14.52
CA PHE A 522 22.82 39.20 -15.62
C PHE A 522 22.12 39.47 -16.95
N ASN A 523 22.92 39.66 -17.98
CA ASN A 523 22.49 39.81 -19.36
C ASN A 523 23.15 38.72 -20.20
N VAL A 524 22.34 37.76 -20.66
CA VAL A 524 22.80 36.63 -21.47
C VAL A 524 22.13 36.71 -22.82
N TYR A 525 22.88 36.65 -23.91
CA TYR A 525 22.31 36.65 -25.25
C TYR A 525 22.99 35.63 -26.15
N GLY A 526 22.18 35.00 -27.00
CA GLY A 526 22.65 34.07 -28.01
C GLY A 526 23.02 34.79 -29.31
N GLU A 527 23.99 34.27 -30.04
CA GLU A 527 24.38 34.78 -31.35
C GLU A 527 23.15 34.96 -32.28
N GLY A 528 23.03 36.15 -32.87
CA GLY A 528 21.89 36.51 -33.74
C GLY A 528 20.57 36.82 -33.01
N PHE A 529 20.55 36.86 -31.68
CA PHE A 529 19.39 37.25 -30.87
C PHE A 529 19.76 38.35 -29.87
N LYS A 530 18.95 39.41 -29.79
CA LYS A 530 19.24 40.58 -28.94
C LYS A 530 18.52 40.57 -27.59
N GLY A 531 17.57 39.67 -27.37
CA GLY A 531 16.83 39.60 -26.12
C GLY A 531 17.66 38.94 -25.00
N ASN A 532 17.47 39.41 -23.78
CA ASN A 532 18.14 38.87 -22.59
C ASN A 532 17.52 37.51 -22.20
N LEU A 533 18.25 36.43 -22.44
CA LEU A 533 17.84 35.03 -22.19
C LEU A 533 17.74 34.69 -20.69
N THR A 534 18.15 35.58 -19.78
CA THR A 534 17.82 35.43 -18.35
C THR A 534 16.32 35.64 -18.10
N CYS A 535 15.60 36.32 -19.01
CA CYS A 535 14.16 36.55 -18.92
C CYS A 535 13.34 35.45 -19.64
N ALA A 536 12.37 34.85 -18.93
CA ALA A 536 11.53 33.78 -19.48
C ALA A 536 10.84 34.16 -20.81
N ASN A 537 10.29 35.37 -20.92
CA ASN A 537 9.60 35.80 -22.14
C ASN A 537 10.55 35.89 -23.35
N GLU A 538 11.80 36.31 -23.15
CA GLU A 538 12.80 36.35 -24.22
C GLU A 538 13.26 34.94 -24.62
N ARG A 539 13.38 34.01 -23.67
CA ARG A 539 13.60 32.57 -23.97
C ARG A 539 12.47 32.00 -24.85
N ARG A 540 11.20 32.29 -24.52
CA ARG A 540 10.04 31.86 -25.34
C ARG A 540 10.08 32.45 -26.75
N LYS A 541 10.42 33.75 -26.89
CA LYS A 541 10.63 34.39 -28.20
C LYS A 541 11.76 33.73 -28.99
N TRP A 542 12.87 33.40 -28.32
CA TRP A 542 14.00 32.71 -28.94
C TRP A 542 13.59 31.32 -29.45
N LEU A 543 12.95 30.50 -28.62
CA LEU A 543 12.45 29.17 -28.98
C LEU A 543 11.43 29.22 -30.12
N SER A 544 10.53 30.21 -30.09
CA SER A 544 9.58 30.46 -31.17
C SER A 544 10.26 30.80 -32.49
N LYS A 545 11.31 31.64 -32.44
CA LYS A 545 12.04 32.10 -33.63
C LYS A 545 12.83 30.96 -34.27
N TYR A 546 13.62 30.23 -33.50
CA TYR A 546 14.60 29.26 -33.99
C TYR A 546 14.09 27.83 -34.08
N PHE A 547 13.18 27.42 -33.19
CA PHE A 547 12.63 26.04 -33.14
C PHE A 547 11.14 25.96 -33.54
N LYS A 548 10.51 27.10 -33.87
CA LYS A 548 9.09 27.18 -34.27
C LYS A 548 8.12 26.65 -33.21
N ILE A 549 8.55 26.67 -31.94
CA ILE A 549 7.74 26.29 -30.79
C ILE A 549 6.71 27.40 -30.54
N LYS A 550 5.44 27.05 -30.48
CA LYS A 550 4.35 28.01 -30.24
C LYS A 550 3.67 27.80 -28.89
N GLU A 551 3.66 26.56 -28.42
CA GLU A 551 2.98 26.17 -27.19
C GLU A 551 3.99 26.10 -26.04
N PHE A 552 3.68 26.83 -24.98
CA PHE A 552 4.40 26.87 -23.72
C PHE A 552 3.39 26.61 -22.61
N MET A 553 3.64 25.61 -21.79
CA MET A 553 2.76 25.19 -20.70
C MET A 553 3.53 25.14 -19.39
N SER A 554 2.81 25.20 -18.27
CA SER A 554 3.32 24.75 -16.98
C SER A 554 3.00 23.27 -16.74
N ILE A 555 3.66 22.66 -15.76
CA ILE A 555 3.28 21.32 -15.27
C ILE A 555 1.81 21.29 -14.83
N ALA A 556 1.32 22.36 -14.21
CA ALA A 556 -0.09 22.48 -13.83
C ALA A 556 -1.03 22.46 -15.04
N ASP A 557 -0.66 23.11 -16.15
CA ASP A 557 -1.47 23.10 -17.38
C ASP A 557 -1.52 21.70 -18.02
N VAL A 558 -0.43 20.92 -17.96
CA VAL A 558 -0.41 19.53 -18.44
C VAL A 558 -1.27 18.61 -17.57
N LEU A 559 -1.31 18.89 -16.25
CA LEU A 559 -2.17 18.19 -15.30
C LEU A 559 -3.63 18.69 -15.32
N ASP A 560 -3.95 19.67 -16.16
CA ASP A 560 -5.32 20.05 -16.49
C ASP A 560 -5.68 19.41 -17.83
N SER A 561 -6.56 18.41 -17.78
CA SER A 561 -6.97 17.63 -18.95
C SER A 561 -7.58 18.48 -20.06
N ASP A 562 -8.30 19.56 -19.71
CA ASP A 562 -8.97 20.41 -20.71
C ASP A 562 -7.95 21.31 -21.41
N ARG A 563 -6.98 21.84 -20.67
CA ARG A 563 -5.86 22.59 -21.25
C ARG A 563 -5.01 21.72 -22.15
N LEU A 564 -4.65 20.51 -21.72
CA LEU A 564 -3.82 19.62 -22.54
C LEU A 564 -4.54 19.18 -23.84
N LYS A 565 -5.85 18.88 -23.77
CA LYS A 565 -6.66 18.51 -24.95
C LYS A 565 -6.82 19.66 -25.96
N SER A 566 -6.68 20.91 -25.52
CA SER A 566 -6.75 22.08 -26.41
C SER A 566 -5.58 22.15 -27.40
N ILE A 567 -4.52 21.37 -27.16
CA ILE A 567 -3.33 21.32 -28.00
C ILE A 567 -3.40 20.10 -28.92
N SER A 568 -3.16 20.32 -30.22
CA SER A 568 -3.05 19.23 -31.18
C SER A 568 -1.59 18.75 -31.26
N PRO A 569 -1.30 17.43 -31.11
CA PRO A 569 0.05 16.86 -31.28
C PRO A 569 0.57 16.85 -32.72
N ALA A 570 0.01 17.68 -33.60
CA ALA A 570 0.34 17.76 -35.02
C ALA A 570 1.79 18.25 -35.23
N LYS A 571 2.77 17.34 -35.18
CA LYS A 571 4.19 17.54 -35.54
C LYS A 571 4.89 18.72 -34.84
N SER A 572 4.39 19.19 -33.70
CA SER A 572 4.97 20.30 -32.95
C SER A 572 5.83 19.80 -31.80
N THR A 573 6.88 20.57 -31.51
CA THR A 573 7.57 20.52 -30.23
C THR A 573 6.86 21.49 -29.29
N ILE A 574 6.65 21.07 -28.04
CA ILE A 574 6.11 21.92 -26.97
C ILE A 574 7.13 22.05 -25.85
N VAL A 575 7.00 23.13 -25.07
CA VAL A 575 7.83 23.34 -23.88
C VAL A 575 6.93 23.37 -22.66
N VAL A 576 7.32 22.62 -21.63
CA VAL A 576 6.64 22.53 -20.34
C VAL A 576 7.61 22.99 -19.26
N GLU A 577 7.22 23.99 -18.48
CA GLU A 577 8.05 24.58 -17.42
C GLU A 577 7.55 24.07 -16.04
N GLY A 578 8.48 23.62 -15.19
CA GLY A 578 8.25 23.25 -13.80
C GLY A 578 9.27 23.94 -12.91
N GLY A 579 8.86 24.41 -11.74
CA GLY A 579 9.74 25.18 -10.84
C GLY A 579 9.47 24.92 -9.36
N GLU A 580 8.73 23.86 -9.07
CA GLU A 580 8.26 23.55 -7.71
C GLU A 580 9.42 23.34 -6.74
N PHE A 581 10.51 22.67 -7.16
CA PHE A 581 11.66 22.41 -6.27
C PHE A 581 12.38 23.68 -5.81
N ASP A 582 12.61 24.65 -6.71
CA ASP A 582 13.28 25.88 -6.34
C ASP A 582 12.41 26.78 -5.44
N ILE A 583 11.13 26.95 -5.83
CA ILE A 583 10.16 27.73 -5.06
C ILE A 583 9.99 27.15 -3.65
N GLU A 584 9.69 25.85 -3.54
CA GLU A 584 9.46 25.20 -2.25
C GLU A 584 10.73 25.01 -1.44
N GLY A 585 11.89 24.90 -2.08
CA GLY A 585 13.19 24.89 -1.44
C GLY A 585 13.46 26.21 -0.71
N HIS A 586 13.28 27.35 -1.41
CA HIS A 586 13.41 28.68 -0.81
C HIS A 586 12.37 28.99 0.26
N GLU A 587 11.16 28.43 0.15
CA GLU A 587 10.10 28.56 1.16
C GLU A 587 10.27 27.59 2.36
N GLY A 588 11.27 26.70 2.33
CA GLY A 588 11.50 25.67 3.35
C GLY A 588 10.46 24.54 3.35
N LYS A 589 9.50 24.56 2.42
CA LYS A 589 8.45 23.56 2.29
C LYS A 589 8.98 22.21 1.86
N LEU A 590 10.01 22.20 1.00
CA LEU A 590 10.57 20.96 0.45
C LEU A 590 11.14 20.03 1.53
N GLN A 591 11.68 20.59 2.62
CA GLN A 591 12.17 19.79 3.76
C GLN A 591 11.02 19.11 4.53
N LEU A 592 9.83 19.72 4.53
CA LEU A 592 8.64 19.23 5.22
C LEU A 592 7.87 18.20 4.39
N THR A 593 7.74 18.45 3.08
CA THR A 593 6.97 17.60 2.16
C THR A 593 7.81 16.50 1.53
N GLY A 594 9.12 16.68 1.44
CA GLY A 594 10.01 15.82 0.66
C GLY A 594 9.80 15.99 -0.85
N THR A 595 10.57 15.24 -1.65
CA THR A 595 10.51 15.35 -3.13
C THR A 595 9.53 14.38 -3.78
N GLU A 596 9.00 13.44 -3.00
CA GLU A 596 8.29 12.26 -3.48
C GLU A 596 6.98 12.60 -4.22
N ASP A 597 6.19 13.52 -3.66
CA ASP A 597 4.95 13.99 -4.29
C ASP A 597 5.21 14.71 -5.62
N HIS A 598 6.31 15.47 -5.71
CA HIS A 598 6.73 16.15 -6.94
C HIS A 598 7.16 15.15 -8.02
N LEU A 599 7.90 14.11 -7.65
CA LEU A 599 8.26 13.04 -8.59
C LEU A 599 7.02 12.31 -9.12
N ARG A 600 6.02 12.04 -8.28
CA ARG A 600 4.74 11.46 -8.70
C ARG A 600 3.96 12.41 -9.61
N ARG A 601 3.95 13.71 -9.29
CA ARG A 601 3.33 14.77 -10.10
C ARG A 601 3.96 14.84 -11.49
N TYR A 602 5.29 14.82 -11.59
CA TYR A 602 6.01 14.82 -12.87
C TYR A 602 5.81 13.51 -13.65
N THR A 603 5.78 12.36 -12.97
CA THR A 603 5.45 11.07 -13.59
C THR A 603 4.08 11.12 -14.27
N THR A 604 3.06 11.63 -13.57
CA THR A 604 1.71 11.81 -14.13
C THR A 604 1.71 12.79 -15.30
N ALA A 605 2.44 13.90 -15.22
CA ALA A 605 2.55 14.85 -16.33
C ALA A 605 3.19 14.22 -17.58
N ILE A 606 4.26 13.42 -17.41
CA ILE A 606 4.92 12.67 -18.49
C ILE A 606 3.95 11.69 -19.15
N HIS A 607 3.15 10.96 -18.36
CA HIS A 607 2.17 10.03 -18.89
C HIS A 607 1.03 10.72 -19.64
N ARG A 608 0.58 11.88 -19.16
CA ARG A 608 -0.42 12.69 -19.87
C ARG A 608 0.10 13.23 -21.19
N LEU A 609 1.36 13.69 -21.24
CA LEU A 609 2.01 14.09 -22.48
C LEU A 609 2.11 12.92 -23.48
N ARG A 610 2.49 11.73 -23.00
CA ARG A 610 2.47 10.50 -23.81
C ARG A 610 1.07 10.24 -24.38
N ASN A 611 0.04 10.26 -23.53
CA ASN A 611 -1.35 10.01 -23.96
C ASN A 611 -1.85 11.09 -24.93
N ALA A 612 -1.34 12.31 -24.83
CA ALA A 612 -1.58 13.40 -25.77
C ALA A 612 -0.77 13.27 -27.08
N GLY A 613 0.05 12.23 -27.26
CA GLY A 613 0.78 11.92 -28.49
C GLY A 613 2.27 12.33 -28.50
N TYR A 614 2.80 12.85 -27.39
CA TYR A 614 4.22 13.15 -27.24
C TYR A 614 4.99 11.90 -26.78
N ASN A 615 5.25 11.00 -27.71
CA ASN A 615 5.99 9.76 -27.43
C ASN A 615 7.47 9.97 -27.16
N ARG A 616 8.00 11.16 -27.45
CA ARG A 616 9.35 11.58 -27.09
C ARG A 616 9.28 12.72 -26.09
N ILE A 617 9.92 12.54 -24.94
CA ILE A 617 9.97 13.56 -23.88
C ILE A 617 11.43 13.75 -23.48
N LEU A 618 11.88 15.00 -23.47
CA LEU A 618 13.23 15.40 -23.09
C LEU A 618 13.12 16.30 -21.85
N ILE A 619 13.79 15.93 -20.77
CA ILE A 619 13.80 16.72 -19.53
C ILE A 619 15.19 17.32 -19.38
N VAL A 620 15.25 18.64 -19.19
CA VAL A 620 16.47 19.38 -18.88
C VAL A 620 16.24 20.23 -17.63
N THR A 621 17.33 20.66 -17.03
CA THR A 621 17.34 21.54 -15.86
C THR A 621 18.49 22.52 -15.97
N ASP A 622 18.46 23.52 -15.12
CA ASP A 622 19.36 24.66 -15.11
C ASP A 622 20.49 24.51 -14.09
N HIS A 623 20.18 24.02 -12.89
CA HIS A 623 21.13 23.70 -11.82
C HIS A 623 20.57 22.64 -10.87
N GLY A 624 21.41 22.16 -9.96
CA GLY A 624 20.97 21.47 -8.75
C GLY A 624 21.02 22.37 -7.52
N TYR A 625 20.89 21.78 -6.34
CA TYR A 625 20.89 22.47 -5.05
C TYR A 625 21.45 21.55 -3.98
N PHE A 626 21.67 22.08 -2.78
CA PHE A 626 21.89 21.27 -1.59
C PHE A 626 21.17 21.86 -0.38
N HIS A 627 20.88 20.98 0.58
CA HIS A 627 20.38 21.38 1.88
C HIS A 627 21.53 21.58 2.83
N TRP A 628 21.65 22.79 3.37
CA TRP A 628 22.69 23.13 4.34
C TRP A 628 22.08 23.43 5.69
N GLN A 629 22.54 22.67 6.68
CA GLN A 629 22.27 22.91 8.09
C GLN A 629 23.63 22.92 8.80
N PRO A 630 24.26 24.10 8.96
CA PRO A 630 25.57 24.16 9.60
C PRO A 630 25.51 23.69 11.04
N GLU A 631 26.61 23.08 11.50
CA GLU A 631 26.81 22.93 12.95
C GLU A 631 27.08 24.30 13.59
N SER A 632 26.86 24.42 14.90
CA SER A 632 27.03 25.69 15.62
C SER A 632 28.45 26.27 15.57
N ASP A 633 29.44 25.41 15.30
CA ASP A 633 30.85 25.72 15.20
C ASP A 633 31.35 25.81 13.75
N GLU A 634 30.49 25.60 12.75
CA GLU A 634 30.84 25.76 11.34
C GLU A 634 30.97 27.25 10.98
N VAL A 635 32.14 27.62 10.46
CA VAL A 635 32.48 29.02 10.17
C VAL A 635 32.09 29.36 8.73
N GLU A 636 31.18 30.33 8.57
CA GLU A 636 30.90 30.96 7.28
C GLU A 636 32.15 31.71 6.77
N GLU A 637 32.49 31.53 5.50
CA GLU A 637 33.63 32.21 4.87
C GLU A 637 33.37 33.73 4.78
N GLU A 638 34.41 34.54 4.95
CA GLU A 638 34.31 35.99 4.75
C GLU A 638 34.03 36.31 3.28
N LYS A 639 33.49 37.49 3.00
CA LYS A 639 33.23 37.90 1.62
C LYS A 639 34.56 38.09 0.84
N PRO A 640 34.61 37.79 -0.47
CA PRO A 640 35.73 38.16 -1.33
C PRO A 640 35.96 39.68 -1.42
N GLU A 641 37.20 40.07 -1.70
CA GLU A 641 37.61 41.42 -2.08
C GLU A 641 37.60 41.57 -3.62
N GLY A 642 37.63 42.81 -4.12
CA GLY A 642 37.63 43.11 -5.57
C GLY A 642 36.47 44.02 -5.98
N ASP A 643 36.21 44.12 -7.28
CA ASP A 643 35.07 44.86 -7.83
C ASP A 643 33.85 43.94 -7.89
N LEU A 644 32.97 44.03 -6.89
CA LEU A 644 31.88 43.07 -6.66
C LEU A 644 30.56 43.54 -7.32
N TYR A 645 30.04 42.73 -8.23
CA TYR A 645 28.82 43.03 -9.00
C TYR A 645 27.60 42.24 -8.52
N TYR A 646 27.75 40.93 -8.33
CA TYR A 646 26.72 40.05 -7.80
C TYR A 646 27.22 39.32 -6.56
N ARG A 647 26.31 39.08 -5.61
CA ARG A 647 26.61 38.42 -4.33
C ARG A 647 25.46 37.51 -3.91
N SER A 648 25.82 36.34 -3.38
CA SER A 648 24.94 35.40 -2.70
C SER A 648 25.73 34.64 -1.63
N ARG A 649 25.07 33.70 -0.94
CA ARG A 649 25.72 32.76 -0.01
C ARG A 649 26.75 31.87 -0.71
N ARG A 650 26.57 31.62 -2.01
CA ARG A 650 27.32 30.60 -2.77
C ARG A 650 28.22 31.16 -3.86
N ALA A 651 28.05 32.42 -4.24
CA ALA A 651 28.87 33.04 -5.26
C ALA A 651 28.99 34.55 -5.09
N TYR A 652 30.19 35.06 -5.37
CA TYR A 652 30.43 36.44 -5.73
C TYR A 652 30.90 36.49 -7.18
N VAL A 653 30.51 37.55 -7.89
CA VAL A 653 30.89 37.76 -9.31
C VAL A 653 31.35 39.19 -9.49
N GLY A 654 32.38 39.37 -10.32
CA GLY A 654 32.99 40.67 -10.52
C GLY A 654 34.31 40.60 -11.28
N HIS A 655 35.16 41.60 -11.05
CA HIS A 655 36.53 41.65 -11.57
C HIS A 655 37.56 41.75 -10.44
N ASP A 656 38.77 41.25 -10.72
CA ASP A 656 39.91 41.28 -9.80
C ASP A 656 39.59 40.66 -8.42
N LEU A 657 38.82 39.57 -8.43
CA LEU A 657 38.32 38.96 -7.20
C LEU A 657 39.46 38.30 -6.41
N LYS A 658 39.46 38.47 -5.09
CA LYS A 658 40.46 37.89 -4.18
C LYS A 658 39.81 37.31 -2.93
N HIS A 659 40.17 36.07 -2.62
CA HIS A 659 39.81 35.41 -1.37
C HIS A 659 40.89 34.37 -1.03
N SER A 660 41.11 34.11 0.26
CA SER A 660 42.18 33.21 0.72
C SER A 660 41.85 31.73 0.50
N SER A 661 40.58 31.36 0.53
CA SER A 661 40.11 29.96 0.46
C SER A 661 39.16 29.66 -0.69
N ALA A 662 38.48 30.68 -1.24
CA ALA A 662 37.37 30.45 -2.17
C ALA A 662 37.87 29.87 -3.50
N LEU A 663 37.02 29.10 -4.15
CA LEU A 663 37.26 28.58 -5.48
C LEU A 663 37.03 29.69 -6.50
N HIS A 664 38.09 30.08 -7.22
CA HIS A 664 38.05 31.07 -8.29
C HIS A 664 37.85 30.39 -9.64
N LEU A 665 36.77 30.74 -10.34
CA LEU A 665 36.42 30.23 -11.67
C LEU A 665 36.11 31.39 -12.63
N SER A 666 36.32 31.18 -13.93
CA SER A 666 35.80 32.08 -14.96
C SER A 666 34.35 31.74 -15.27
N ILE A 667 33.52 32.75 -15.48
CA ILE A 667 32.14 32.52 -15.94
C ILE A 667 32.19 32.17 -17.43
N PRO A 668 31.62 31.02 -17.87
CA PRO A 668 31.64 30.65 -19.28
C PRO A 668 31.09 31.75 -20.18
N ARG A 669 31.85 32.10 -21.21
CA ARG A 669 31.48 33.13 -22.21
C ARG A 669 31.28 34.54 -21.63
N SER A 670 32.01 34.86 -20.57
CA SER A 670 32.03 36.15 -19.90
C SER A 670 33.47 36.65 -19.77
N ASP A 671 33.64 37.96 -19.59
CA ASP A 671 34.86 38.58 -19.07
C ASP A 671 34.88 38.66 -17.53
N LEU A 672 33.78 38.25 -16.88
CA LEU A 672 33.63 38.22 -15.43
C LEU A 672 34.20 36.96 -14.79
N GLU A 673 34.65 37.13 -13.55
CA GLU A 673 35.13 36.08 -12.67
C GLU A 673 34.08 35.75 -11.61
N THR A 674 34.11 34.53 -11.07
CA THR A 674 33.31 34.14 -9.91
C THR A 674 34.14 33.47 -8.84
N MET A 675 33.84 33.78 -7.58
CA MET A 675 34.34 33.07 -6.42
C MET A 675 33.21 32.37 -5.70
N THR A 676 33.38 31.07 -5.46
CA THR A 676 32.42 30.22 -4.73
C THR A 676 33.10 29.63 -3.48
N PRO A 677 32.39 29.43 -2.36
CA PRO A 677 32.93 28.68 -1.24
C PRO A 677 33.30 27.27 -1.69
N ARG A 678 34.36 26.71 -1.12
CA ARG A 678 34.69 25.30 -1.41
C ARG A 678 33.61 24.40 -0.83
N SER A 679 33.36 23.26 -1.49
CA SER A 679 32.44 22.24 -0.97
C SER A 679 31.03 22.81 -0.73
N ILE A 680 30.35 22.35 0.33
CA ILE A 680 29.02 22.77 0.78
C ILE A 680 29.04 23.99 1.73
N ASN A 681 30.18 24.69 1.86
CA ASN A 681 30.32 25.87 2.75
C ASN A 681 29.46 27.07 2.28
N ALA A 682 29.38 28.14 3.06
CA ALA A 682 28.73 29.37 2.62
C ALA A 682 29.54 30.61 2.98
N PHE A 683 29.41 31.67 2.18
CA PHE A 683 29.86 33.01 2.57
C PHE A 683 28.91 33.63 3.59
N LYS A 684 29.46 34.46 4.46
CA LYS A 684 28.71 35.22 5.47
C LYS A 684 27.89 36.33 4.84
N THR A 685 26.57 36.16 4.82
CA THR A 685 25.61 37.12 4.27
C THR A 685 24.25 37.03 4.98
N TYR A 686 23.39 38.03 4.79
CA TYR A 686 22.05 38.07 5.39
C TYR A 686 21.12 37.01 4.75
N GLY A 687 20.28 36.34 5.56
CA GLY A 687 19.29 35.35 5.09
C GLY A 687 19.15 34.13 6.01
N GLY A 688 18.08 33.35 5.85
CA GLY A 688 17.86 32.10 6.57
C GLY A 688 18.76 30.94 6.06
N LEU A 689 18.87 29.89 6.86
CA LEU A 689 19.60 28.65 6.56
C LEU A 689 18.63 27.60 5.99
N GLY A 690 19.09 26.72 5.10
CA GLY A 690 18.30 25.56 4.65
C GLY A 690 18.56 25.09 3.23
N TYR A 691 18.24 25.92 2.22
CA TYR A 691 18.33 25.57 0.79
C TYR A 691 19.24 26.55 0.05
N PHE A 692 20.24 26.03 -0.67
CA PHE A 692 21.18 26.86 -1.43
C PHE A 692 21.53 26.26 -2.79
N HIS A 693 21.76 27.16 -3.73
CA HIS A 693 22.36 26.90 -5.04
C HIS A 693 23.25 28.10 -5.42
N GLY A 694 23.93 28.04 -6.57
CA GLY A 694 24.80 29.11 -7.06
C GLY A 694 26.30 28.82 -6.94
N GLY A 695 26.69 27.75 -6.24
CA GLY A 695 28.08 27.34 -6.06
C GLY A 695 28.58 26.40 -7.15
N ALA A 696 29.70 25.74 -6.86
CA ALA A 696 30.36 24.81 -7.77
C ALA A 696 30.48 23.39 -7.19
N SER A 697 29.58 22.99 -6.27
CA SER A 697 29.55 21.61 -5.77
C SER A 697 29.03 20.65 -6.86
N LEU A 698 29.39 19.37 -6.77
CA LEU A 698 28.90 18.33 -7.69
C LEU A 698 27.36 18.32 -7.75
N GLN A 699 26.70 18.50 -6.60
CA GLN A 699 25.25 18.55 -6.44
C GLN A 699 24.58 19.70 -7.19
N GLU A 700 25.29 20.82 -7.34
CA GLU A 700 24.78 22.02 -7.99
C GLU A 700 25.06 22.02 -9.50
N ILE A 701 26.22 21.48 -9.92
CA ILE A 701 26.69 21.64 -11.30
C ILE A 701 26.55 20.40 -12.18
N ILE A 702 26.50 19.19 -11.63
CA ILE A 702 26.26 17.98 -12.41
C ILE A 702 24.76 17.69 -12.40
N ILE A 703 24.13 17.86 -13.56
CA ILE A 703 22.67 17.87 -13.70
C ILE A 703 22.19 16.81 -14.68
N PRO A 704 20.98 16.24 -14.47
CA PRO A 704 20.41 15.24 -15.35
C PRO A 704 19.83 15.88 -16.62
N VAL A 705 19.94 15.13 -17.72
CA VAL A 705 19.13 15.30 -18.92
C VAL A 705 18.44 13.96 -19.19
N ILE A 706 17.11 13.91 -19.12
CA ILE A 706 16.36 12.65 -19.22
C ILE A 706 15.76 12.52 -20.61
N LYS A 707 16.06 11.39 -21.26
CA LYS A 707 15.47 11.01 -22.54
C LYS A 707 14.46 9.90 -22.32
N ILE A 708 13.19 10.19 -22.60
CA ILE A 708 12.10 9.23 -22.50
C ILE A 708 11.54 8.98 -23.90
N ASN A 709 11.49 7.71 -24.31
CA ASN A 709 10.87 7.31 -25.57
C ASN A 709 9.86 6.20 -25.33
N TYR A 710 8.64 6.43 -25.81
CA TYR A 710 7.57 5.45 -25.88
C TYR A 710 7.40 4.97 -27.34
N PRO A 711 6.93 3.72 -27.54
CA PRO A 711 6.63 3.23 -28.88
C PRO A 711 5.50 4.04 -29.52
N ALA A 712 5.60 4.30 -30.83
CA ALA A 712 4.62 5.11 -31.55
C ALA A 712 3.21 4.50 -31.56
N LYS A 713 3.13 3.17 -31.47
CA LYS A 713 1.91 2.41 -31.22
C LYS A 713 2.13 1.65 -29.93
N SER A 714 1.30 1.96 -28.93
CA SER A 714 1.35 1.32 -27.63
C SER A 714 0.02 0.71 -27.27
N ILE A 715 0.05 -0.40 -26.53
CA ILE A 715 -1.13 -1.03 -25.94
C ILE A 715 -0.94 -0.99 -24.42
N LYS A 716 -1.83 -0.29 -23.70
CA LYS A 716 -1.82 -0.31 -22.24
C LYS A 716 -2.24 -1.69 -21.74
N THR A 717 -1.58 -2.20 -20.69
CA THR A 717 -1.94 -3.47 -20.03
C THR A 717 -3.42 -3.45 -19.60
N PRO A 718 -4.28 -4.37 -20.07
CA PRO A 718 -5.63 -4.53 -19.54
C PRO A 718 -5.58 -4.85 -18.04
N VAL A 719 -6.55 -4.38 -17.28
CA VAL A 719 -6.64 -4.65 -15.84
C VAL A 719 -7.94 -5.37 -15.57
N VAL A 720 -7.87 -6.44 -14.80
CA VAL A 720 -9.03 -7.24 -14.39
C VAL A 720 -9.16 -7.13 -12.88
N LEU A 721 -10.34 -6.75 -12.40
CA LEU A 721 -10.70 -6.84 -10.99
C LEU A 721 -11.12 -8.29 -10.69
N LYS A 722 -10.51 -8.93 -9.68
CA LYS A 722 -11.00 -10.21 -9.19
C LYS A 722 -12.37 -10.00 -8.52
N PRO A 723 -13.34 -10.92 -8.71
CA PRO A 723 -14.68 -10.75 -8.16
C PRO A 723 -14.70 -10.46 -6.66
N VAL A 724 -15.46 -9.44 -6.26
CA VAL A 724 -15.69 -9.09 -4.86
C VAL A 724 -17.20 -8.99 -4.64
N GLU A 725 -17.80 -9.91 -3.87
CA GLU A 725 -19.25 -9.88 -3.66
C GLU A 725 -19.69 -8.81 -2.63
N TYR A 726 -18.86 -8.58 -1.61
CA TYR A 726 -19.16 -7.67 -0.51
C TYR A 726 -17.90 -7.09 0.14
N ILE A 727 -18.02 -5.91 0.75
CA ILE A 727 -17.02 -5.32 1.66
C ILE A 727 -17.50 -5.52 3.09
N SER A 728 -16.74 -6.24 3.90
CA SER A 728 -17.08 -6.54 5.31
C SER A 728 -16.05 -6.01 6.31
N SER A 729 -15.29 -4.98 5.92
CA SER A 729 -14.27 -4.33 6.75
C SER A 729 -14.17 -2.84 6.40
N GLU A 730 -13.84 -1.99 7.38
CA GLU A 730 -13.53 -0.56 7.16
C GLU A 730 -12.22 -0.34 6.38
N ILE A 731 -11.42 -1.39 6.22
CA ILE A 731 -10.16 -1.39 5.49
C ILE A 731 -10.20 -2.49 4.43
N PRO A 732 -11.00 -2.34 3.37
CA PRO A 732 -11.21 -3.40 2.40
C PRO A 732 -9.94 -3.67 1.58
N ILE A 733 -9.69 -4.93 1.24
CA ILE A 733 -8.68 -5.31 0.26
C ILE A 733 -9.41 -5.83 -0.97
N VAL A 734 -9.01 -5.34 -2.14
CA VAL A 734 -9.45 -5.87 -3.43
C VAL A 734 -8.23 -6.37 -4.21
N GLN A 735 -8.43 -7.31 -5.11
CA GLN A 735 -7.33 -7.88 -5.89
C GLN A 735 -7.50 -7.58 -7.37
N VAL A 736 -6.43 -7.12 -8.00
CA VAL A 736 -6.39 -6.82 -9.44
C VAL A 736 -5.27 -7.60 -10.10
N GLU A 737 -5.44 -7.96 -11.37
CA GLU A 737 -4.40 -8.62 -12.15
C GLU A 737 -4.32 -8.04 -13.56
N ALA A 738 -3.21 -8.30 -14.23
CA ALA A 738 -3.05 -7.97 -15.64
C ALA A 738 -3.93 -8.91 -16.49
N GLY A 739 -4.82 -8.33 -17.29
CA GLY A 739 -5.58 -9.06 -18.30
C GLY A 739 -4.76 -9.34 -19.56
N VAL A 740 -5.24 -10.25 -20.40
CA VAL A 740 -4.63 -10.54 -21.70
C VAL A 740 -5.12 -9.52 -22.75
N PRO A 741 -4.23 -8.80 -23.47
CA PRO A 741 -4.64 -7.88 -24.52
C PRO A 741 -5.45 -8.57 -25.62
N THR A 742 -6.57 -7.96 -26.00
CA THR A 742 -7.47 -8.49 -27.02
C THR A 742 -6.73 -8.67 -28.35
N GLY A 743 -6.53 -9.92 -28.77
CA GLY A 743 -5.89 -10.26 -30.05
C GLY A 743 -4.45 -10.78 -29.98
N GLN A 744 -3.81 -10.80 -28.79
CA GLN A 744 -2.54 -11.52 -28.58
C GLN A 744 -2.78 -12.91 -27.98
N ARG A 745 -2.11 -13.94 -28.53
CA ARG A 745 -2.17 -15.34 -28.06
C ARG A 745 -1.05 -15.69 -27.06
N THR A 746 -0.14 -14.76 -26.79
CA THR A 746 1.05 -15.00 -25.95
C THR A 746 0.97 -14.23 -24.64
N LEU A 747 1.31 -14.91 -23.55
CA LEU A 747 1.43 -14.35 -22.19
C LEU A 747 2.62 -13.41 -22.01
N PHE A 748 3.58 -13.41 -22.95
CA PHE A 748 4.81 -12.64 -22.81
C PHE A 748 4.65 -11.21 -23.35
N PRO A 749 5.10 -10.21 -22.58
CA PRO A 749 5.01 -8.82 -23.00
C PRO A 749 5.93 -8.52 -24.19
N ASP A 750 5.45 -7.66 -25.10
CA ASP A 750 6.20 -7.14 -26.25
C ASP A 750 6.58 -5.67 -26.00
N ASN A 751 7.54 -5.14 -26.76
CA ASN A 751 8.05 -3.77 -26.60
C ASN A 751 7.00 -2.68 -26.82
N THR A 752 5.85 -3.03 -27.40
CA THR A 752 4.70 -2.14 -27.63
C THR A 752 3.75 -2.06 -26.42
N GLN A 753 3.91 -2.93 -25.42
CA GLN A 753 3.09 -2.88 -24.21
C GLN A 753 3.59 -1.82 -23.23
N LEU A 754 2.64 -1.18 -22.55
CA LEU A 754 2.89 -0.22 -21.48
C LEU A 754 2.25 -0.72 -20.20
N SER A 755 2.97 -0.57 -19.09
CA SER A 755 2.40 -0.72 -17.75
C SER A 755 1.21 0.21 -17.57
N ARG A 756 0.30 -0.14 -16.66
CA ARG A 756 -0.88 0.68 -16.38
C ARG A 756 -0.92 1.05 -14.90
N ARG A 757 -1.02 2.34 -14.61
CA ARG A 757 -1.26 2.83 -13.25
C ARG A 757 -2.75 2.91 -13.00
N ILE A 758 -3.20 2.37 -11.86
CA ILE A 758 -4.61 2.38 -11.50
C ILE A 758 -4.84 3.02 -10.14
N ILE A 759 -6.04 3.56 -9.95
CA ILE A 759 -6.59 3.94 -8.65
C ILE A 759 -7.89 3.17 -8.48
N ILE A 760 -8.14 2.69 -7.26
CA ILE A 760 -9.39 2.03 -6.93
C ILE A 760 -10.22 2.95 -6.05
N LYS A 761 -11.49 3.11 -6.43
CA LYS A 761 -12.49 3.90 -5.71
C LYS A 761 -13.70 3.03 -5.45
N VAL A 762 -14.23 3.07 -4.23
CA VAL A 762 -15.52 2.45 -3.90
C VAL A 762 -16.52 3.54 -3.61
N LYS A 763 -17.66 3.53 -4.31
CA LYS A 763 -18.64 4.62 -4.26
C LYS A 763 -20.05 4.09 -4.10
N GLU A 764 -20.94 4.95 -3.63
CA GLU A 764 -22.39 4.74 -3.81
C GLU A 764 -22.76 4.94 -5.29
N PRO A 765 -23.50 4.01 -5.91
CA PRO A 765 -23.79 4.06 -7.35
C PRO A 765 -24.71 5.22 -7.75
N ASP A 766 -25.61 5.65 -6.87
CA ASP A 766 -26.62 6.67 -7.19
C ASP A 766 -26.12 8.09 -6.90
N THR A 767 -25.39 8.28 -5.81
CA THR A 767 -24.89 9.61 -5.39
C THR A 767 -23.47 9.90 -5.90
N GLY A 768 -22.71 8.86 -6.26
CA GLY A 768 -21.28 8.97 -6.56
C GLY A 768 -20.40 9.29 -5.34
N LYS A 769 -20.97 9.30 -4.13
CA LYS A 769 -20.24 9.58 -2.89
C LYS A 769 -19.17 8.51 -2.70
N LEU A 770 -17.92 8.96 -2.55
CA LEU A 770 -16.78 8.09 -2.31
C LEU A 770 -16.84 7.54 -0.89
N VAL A 771 -16.48 6.26 -0.73
CA VAL A 771 -16.52 5.54 0.54
C VAL A 771 -15.13 5.06 0.91
N PHE A 772 -14.53 4.30 0.00
CA PHE A 772 -13.17 3.80 0.16
C PHE A 772 -12.30 4.20 -1.03
N ARG A 773 -11.01 4.38 -0.80
CA ARG A 773 -10.04 4.67 -1.85
C ARG A 773 -8.66 4.16 -1.47
N HIS A 774 -7.88 3.73 -2.45
CA HIS A 774 -6.44 3.61 -2.26
C HIS A 774 -5.77 4.98 -2.41
N LYS A 775 -4.91 5.34 -1.45
CA LYS A 775 -4.26 6.66 -1.40
C LYS A 775 -3.42 6.92 -2.65
N ASP A 776 -2.60 5.96 -3.04
CA ASP A 776 -1.66 6.06 -4.16
C ASP A 776 -2.13 5.33 -5.41
N ALA A 777 -1.47 5.58 -6.54
CA ALA A 777 -1.69 4.79 -7.75
C ALA A 777 -0.83 3.52 -7.72
N VAL A 778 -1.41 2.38 -8.10
CA VAL A 778 -0.72 1.08 -8.18
C VAL A 778 -0.34 0.78 -9.62
N VAL A 779 0.90 0.35 -9.86
CA VAL A 779 1.38 -0.06 -11.19
C VAL A 779 0.99 -1.52 -11.42
N ILE A 780 0.30 -1.78 -12.52
CA ILE A 780 -0.02 -3.12 -13.02
C ILE A 780 0.87 -3.40 -14.23
N GLU A 781 1.78 -4.37 -14.03
CA GLU A 781 2.77 -4.80 -15.01
C GLU A 781 2.16 -5.86 -15.95
N ALA A 782 2.59 -5.87 -17.21
CA ALA A 782 2.12 -6.89 -18.15
C ALA A 782 2.59 -8.29 -17.73
N GLY A 783 1.64 -9.20 -17.51
CA GLY A 783 1.93 -10.57 -17.06
C GLY A 783 2.35 -10.67 -15.59
N GLY A 784 2.15 -9.62 -14.79
CA GLY A 784 2.40 -9.63 -13.34
C GLY A 784 1.40 -10.50 -12.57
N GLU A 785 1.80 -10.94 -11.38
CA GLU A 785 0.95 -11.68 -10.46
C GLU A 785 -0.22 -10.82 -9.95
N PRO A 786 -1.31 -11.44 -9.48
CA PRO A 786 -2.43 -10.73 -8.85
C PRO A 786 -1.99 -9.87 -7.65
N THR A 787 -2.24 -8.56 -7.73
CA THR A 787 -1.83 -7.57 -6.73
C THR A 787 -2.97 -7.26 -5.76
N PRO A 788 -2.82 -7.52 -4.45
CA PRO A 788 -3.77 -7.07 -3.44
C PRO A 788 -3.60 -5.57 -3.18
N ILE A 789 -4.71 -4.83 -3.13
CA ILE A 789 -4.76 -3.38 -2.92
C ILE A 789 -5.64 -3.08 -1.72
N ARG A 790 -5.02 -2.56 -0.67
CA ARG A 790 -5.68 -2.08 0.55
C ARG A 790 -6.30 -0.71 0.32
N LEU A 791 -7.59 -0.59 0.58
CA LEU A 791 -8.33 0.66 0.52
C LEU A 791 -8.50 1.22 1.92
N GLU A 792 -8.61 2.54 2.00
CA GLU A 792 -8.86 3.29 3.23
C GLU A 792 -10.24 3.94 3.13
N ILE A 793 -10.96 4.00 4.26
CA ILE A 793 -12.17 4.81 4.34
C ILE A 793 -11.79 6.29 4.13
N ILE A 794 -12.63 7.03 3.43
CA ILE A 794 -12.38 8.46 3.22
C ILE A 794 -12.68 9.27 4.48
N GLU A 795 -11.94 10.36 4.68
CA GLU A 795 -12.20 11.34 5.74
C GLU A 795 -12.84 12.62 5.17
N PRO A 796 -13.87 13.20 5.82
CA PRO A 796 -14.53 12.68 7.03
C PRO A 796 -15.32 11.39 6.76
N ARG A 797 -15.39 10.50 7.74
CA ARG A 797 -16.07 9.20 7.63
C ARG A 797 -17.49 9.33 7.05
N PRO A 798 -17.81 8.59 5.98
CA PRO A 798 -19.12 8.64 5.38
C PRO A 798 -20.10 7.76 6.19
N SER A 799 -21.20 8.35 6.68
CA SER A 799 -22.34 7.57 7.19
C SER A 799 -23.02 6.84 6.04
N ILE A 800 -23.00 5.50 6.09
CA ILE A 800 -23.57 4.59 5.09
C ILE A 800 -24.09 3.33 5.80
N PRO A 801 -25.38 3.00 5.67
CA PRO A 801 -25.97 1.85 6.35
C PRO A 801 -25.42 0.51 5.88
N TYR A 802 -25.37 -0.47 6.79
CA TYR A 802 -25.18 -1.88 6.45
C TYR A 802 -26.18 -2.34 5.37
N GLY A 803 -25.70 -3.15 4.43
CA GLY A 803 -26.48 -3.68 3.31
C GLY A 803 -26.57 -2.74 2.10
N THR A 804 -25.97 -1.55 2.18
CA THR A 804 -25.95 -0.59 1.05
C THR A 804 -25.21 -1.18 -0.15
N SER A 805 -25.81 -1.04 -1.35
CA SER A 805 -25.13 -1.40 -2.60
C SER A 805 -24.05 -0.37 -2.90
N LEU A 806 -22.81 -0.82 -3.05
CA LEU A 806 -21.68 0.01 -3.49
C LEU A 806 -21.18 -0.46 -4.85
N VAL A 807 -20.26 0.29 -5.44
CA VAL A 807 -19.56 -0.07 -6.65
C VAL A 807 -18.06 0.13 -6.47
N VAL A 808 -17.28 -0.91 -6.79
CA VAL A 808 -15.83 -0.82 -6.94
C VAL A 808 -15.54 -0.38 -8.37
N GLU A 809 -14.80 0.71 -8.53
CA GLU A 809 -14.34 1.23 -9.81
C GLU A 809 -12.81 1.17 -9.84
N VAL A 810 -12.28 0.46 -10.84
CA VAL A 810 -10.86 0.52 -11.18
C VAL A 810 -10.72 1.55 -12.30
N ILE A 811 -9.98 2.62 -12.03
CA ILE A 811 -9.75 3.70 -12.98
C ILE A 811 -8.27 3.80 -13.32
N ASP A 812 -7.95 4.18 -14.55
CA ASP A 812 -6.60 4.54 -14.96
C ASP A 812 -6.18 5.84 -14.24
N ALA A 813 -5.04 5.81 -13.57
CA ALA A 813 -4.56 6.93 -12.77
C ALA A 813 -4.09 8.12 -13.63
N ASP A 814 -3.76 7.89 -14.90
CA ASP A 814 -3.15 8.90 -15.76
C ASP A 814 -4.22 9.75 -16.50
N ASP A 815 -5.32 9.13 -16.94
CA ASP A 815 -6.39 9.76 -17.73
C ASP A 815 -7.83 9.55 -17.21
N GLU A 816 -7.98 8.92 -16.05
CA GLU A 816 -9.27 8.66 -15.39
C GLU A 816 -10.23 7.77 -16.21
N GLU A 817 -9.70 7.02 -17.19
CA GLU A 817 -10.46 5.99 -17.92
C GLU A 817 -11.02 4.94 -16.93
N LEU A 818 -12.32 4.67 -16.98
CA LEU A 818 -12.92 3.56 -16.22
C LEU A 818 -12.54 2.24 -16.89
N LEU A 819 -11.81 1.39 -16.17
CA LEU A 819 -11.28 0.13 -16.68
C LEU A 819 -12.19 -1.05 -16.34
N GLU A 820 -12.57 -1.16 -15.07
CA GLU A 820 -13.41 -2.22 -14.53
C GLU A 820 -14.39 -1.65 -13.52
N ARG A 821 -15.56 -2.29 -13.42
CA ARG A 821 -16.62 -1.86 -12.51
C ARG A 821 -17.38 -3.07 -11.98
N GLU A 822 -17.47 -3.19 -10.66
CA GLU A 822 -18.18 -4.30 -10.02
C GLU A 822 -19.11 -3.82 -8.91
N LYS A 823 -20.34 -4.34 -8.89
CA LYS A 823 -21.32 -4.03 -7.84
C LYS A 823 -21.11 -4.95 -6.66
N ILE A 824 -21.12 -4.37 -5.47
CA ILE A 824 -20.85 -5.07 -4.22
C ILE A 824 -21.87 -4.65 -3.15
N ILE A 825 -21.94 -5.41 -2.06
CA ILE A 825 -22.76 -5.06 -0.89
C ILE A 825 -21.85 -4.68 0.29
N LEU A 826 -22.16 -3.59 0.98
CA LEU A 826 -21.52 -3.24 2.23
C LEU A 826 -22.08 -4.12 3.36
N LYS A 827 -21.21 -4.88 4.03
CA LYS A 827 -21.52 -5.77 5.17
C LYS A 827 -20.70 -5.41 6.40
N VAL A 828 -20.42 -4.13 6.59
CA VAL A 828 -19.77 -3.56 7.77
C VAL A 828 -20.47 -2.25 8.10
N ASP A 829 -20.69 -1.99 9.38
CA ASP A 829 -21.21 -0.71 9.86
C ASP A 829 -20.07 0.31 9.82
N ILE A 830 -20.27 1.42 9.09
CA ILE A 830 -19.31 2.54 8.96
C ILE A 830 -19.86 3.86 9.51
N ASP A 831 -20.98 3.80 10.24
CA ASP A 831 -21.58 4.96 10.89
C ASP A 831 -20.77 5.38 12.14
N GLU A 832 -20.42 6.67 12.22
CA GLU A 832 -20.07 7.31 13.49
C GLU A 832 -21.33 7.43 14.35
N TRP A 833 -21.26 6.98 15.60
CA TRP A 833 -22.24 7.36 16.62
C TRP A 833 -21.99 8.79 17.08
#